data_AF-A0A522WNG3-F1
#
_entry.id   AF-A0A522WNG3-F1
#
_cell.length_a   1.000
_cell.length_b   1.000
_cell.length_c   1.000
_cell.angle_alpha   90.00
_cell.angle_beta   90.00
_cell.angle_gamma   90.00
#
_symmetry.space_group_name_H-M   'P 1'
#
loop_
_entity.id
_entity.type
_entity.pdbx_description
1 polymer ?
#
loop_
_entity_poly.entity_id
_entity_poly.type
_entity_poly.pdbx_seq_one_letter_code
_entity_poly.pdbx_strand_id
1 'polypeptide(L)'
;MNSKGEFFKVQFSLSGLWQLITLLLLLGCVQPTFAEPTTPTGDFIDNQDGTVTHKTTGLTWMRCAMGQTWTGSTCSGTASTYDYYKAVALTHSFAGQSDWRLPNIAELQTLVERGNLDPAINTTVFPDTPSALFWSSSPYVGPTGGAWYVSFYDGSVGSIYGYRVGTWPVRLVRASQSSGIGFSSPDTDFTDNKDGTVTHKRTGLMWQRCSIGQIWTGSSCSGTAGTYTYDAAMALTSSFAGHSDWRVPTANELASIVKYDTYSPAINTTLFPNIPNMPNIPNTPNTPSNVFWSSSPYVGVIDYAWYIFFDNGYVIGGSRDYSLPVRLVRASQSSDIDLNAPANVVLFLHGMNSNIFTWNNIVSQYFANQCPGIYDGNINLKATANAQNTYCYRITFGAYDAASPDKGLEDAWSYGESNGYHSAGDYSTFDQLGSEVDSAITAIKKQLPTAKILLVGHNRGGLAARAFLQQPLSSENKNSVVGLITTGTPHNGTPIGRIYDYIQTNLLNADGTRKTTSILDVNDDWISEDWQAIDLLNGKIGFFGYHIDARRPVMGFLADNSLMIKALNDSKANLPAIKYGRLIYSKLALGDLHKFYSLFDDVGNAGGHQVSSHAEAYIKGTLADGKTPKPSNSFMGDGIVPRASQGALTDNAASIINAKDTVRHINEPGRVADIAAMTCKLGLPLLKSCGAKAPISQAKAPFKPVTIVSHDYDALVALPVDALWQDWLTIITDDAQANRREQLAVALGIKLRDSDNAGFYADVEQGLLDINAPQLERARLAKLLAEIATPSALESLTDALLNPDCLAIQTALSNAILTVADSLPEQPRRADLSAVLETAWARPKQNQQQLNTLALALAKLGTARGVELLLKAVDKTGATLPSAKKNPLNTAELHATAAFGAMDEIINPDSEKVLSRAFMGHRATEAVFIAAGNGLVNLGRDDAAQRVLQRLNELPDNAVPVGQHWLNNLSGKIDKTVLRSMNKTVGLPKQRLLRQQMEEMAQ
;
A
#
# COMPACT_ATOMS: atom_id res chain seq x y z
N MET A 1 45.27 40.99 33.37
CA MET A 1 45.83 41.85 34.45
C MET A 1 45.72 43.30 34.02
N ASN A 2 45.11 44.13 34.88
CA ASN A 2 45.46 45.54 35.02
C ASN A 2 45.56 45.85 36.53
N SER A 3 46.32 46.88 36.86
CA SER A 3 47.21 46.99 38.02
C SER A 3 46.60 47.21 39.42
N LYS A 4 45.37 46.79 39.72
CA LYS A 4 44.76 47.08 41.04
C LYS A 4 43.92 46.02 41.74
N GLY A 5 43.84 44.77 41.28
CA GLY A 5 43.39 43.65 42.15
C GLY A 5 42.10 43.86 42.96
N GLU A 6 41.14 44.66 42.48
CA GLU A 6 39.88 44.95 43.18
C GLU A 6 38.72 44.22 42.49
N PHE A 7 38.03 43.37 43.26
CA PHE A 7 36.80 42.69 42.86
C PHE A 7 35.62 43.68 42.86
N PHE A 8 35.12 44.07 41.69
CA PHE A 8 33.78 44.65 41.59
C PHE A 8 32.74 43.53 41.68
N LYS A 9 32.02 43.45 42.80
CA LYS A 9 30.76 42.71 42.90
C LYS A 9 29.70 43.42 42.05
N VAL A 10 29.41 42.88 40.86
CA VAL A 10 28.18 43.20 40.14
C VAL A 10 27.07 42.35 40.77
N GLN A 11 26.21 42.97 41.58
CA GLN A 11 24.96 42.34 42.00
C GLN A 11 24.01 42.31 40.81
N PHE A 12 23.82 41.13 40.20
CA PHE A 12 22.64 40.90 39.36
C PHE A 12 21.43 40.74 40.28
N SER A 13 20.39 41.54 40.06
CA SER A 13 19.10 41.31 40.72
C SER A 13 18.53 39.98 40.25
N LEU A 14 17.89 39.23 41.15
CA LEU A 14 17.20 37.97 40.82
C LEU A 14 16.16 38.14 39.68
N SER A 15 15.66 39.36 39.45
CA SER A 15 14.76 39.67 38.34
C SER A 15 15.43 39.65 36.96
N GLY A 16 16.70 40.08 36.86
CA GLY A 16 17.45 40.09 35.59
C GLY A 16 17.89 38.70 35.15
N LEU A 17 18.23 37.83 36.12
CA LEU A 17 18.54 36.42 35.85
C LEU A 17 17.30 35.62 35.42
N TRP A 18 16.12 35.93 35.98
CA TRP A 18 14.86 35.34 35.52
C TRP A 18 14.49 35.77 34.10
N GLN A 19 14.72 37.03 33.74
CA GLN A 19 14.47 37.54 32.38
C GLN A 19 15.45 36.97 31.34
N LEU A 20 16.72 36.78 31.68
CA LEU A 20 17.69 36.12 30.80
C LEU A 20 17.43 34.61 30.67
N ILE A 21 17.01 33.92 31.74
CA ILE A 21 16.64 32.50 31.69
C ILE A 21 15.32 32.31 30.92
N THR A 22 14.34 33.20 31.05
CA THR A 22 13.12 33.14 30.21
C THR A 22 13.40 33.47 28.75
N LEU A 23 14.31 34.41 28.45
CA LEU A 23 14.71 34.70 27.07
C LEU A 23 15.54 33.56 26.45
N LEU A 24 16.41 32.89 27.23
CA LEU A 24 17.16 31.71 26.80
C LEU A 24 16.29 30.44 26.73
N LEU A 25 15.22 30.32 27.53
CA LEU A 25 14.22 29.25 27.40
C LEU A 25 13.27 29.47 26.21
N LEU A 26 12.99 30.73 25.86
CA LEU A 26 12.23 31.09 24.65
C LEU A 26 13.05 30.97 23.35
N LEU A 27 14.38 31.12 23.42
CA LEU A 27 15.30 30.89 22.29
C LEU A 27 15.89 29.47 22.24
N GLY A 28 15.74 28.69 23.33
CA GLY A 28 16.30 27.34 23.49
C GLY A 28 15.32 26.19 23.28
N CYS A 29 14.04 26.47 22.99
CA CYS A 29 13.10 25.48 22.47
C CYS A 29 13.16 25.44 20.93
N VAL A 30 14.35 25.19 20.37
CA VAL A 30 14.38 24.35 19.18
C VAL A 30 14.18 22.95 19.74
N GLN A 31 12.92 22.51 19.84
CA GLN A 31 12.68 21.07 19.92
C GLN A 31 13.49 20.48 18.77
N PRO A 32 14.27 19.38 18.97
CA PRO A 32 14.76 18.66 17.83
C PRO A 32 13.52 18.41 16.98
N THR A 33 13.49 19.01 15.79
CA THR A 33 12.47 18.70 14.80
C THR A 33 12.70 17.25 14.49
N PHE A 34 12.03 16.37 15.24
CA PHE A 34 11.89 14.99 14.85
C PHE A 34 11.33 15.07 13.44
N ALA A 35 12.06 14.52 12.47
CA ALA A 35 11.58 14.48 11.10
C ALA A 35 10.16 13.90 11.15
N GLU A 36 9.21 14.59 10.52
CA GLU A 36 7.83 14.10 10.44
C GLU A 36 7.85 12.63 9.99
N PRO A 37 7.20 11.72 10.74
CA PRO A 37 7.21 10.30 10.40
C PRO A 37 6.77 10.12 8.94
N THR A 38 7.50 9.29 8.20
CA THR A 38 7.20 9.02 6.79
C THR A 38 6.10 7.96 6.62
N THR A 39 5.83 7.17 7.67
CA THR A 39 4.69 6.24 7.80
C THR A 39 4.10 6.36 9.21
N PRO A 40 3.51 7.52 9.57
CA PRO A 40 2.97 7.76 10.90
C PRO A 40 1.92 6.71 11.26
N THR A 41 1.79 6.38 12.55
CA THR A 41 0.79 5.39 13.01
C THR A 41 -0.63 5.77 12.57
N GLY A 42 -0.90 7.08 12.44
CA GLY A 42 -2.14 7.62 11.91
C GLY A 42 -2.45 7.24 10.46
N ASP A 43 -1.48 6.76 9.67
CA ASP A 43 -1.69 6.28 8.30
C ASP A 43 -2.14 4.82 8.24
N PHE A 44 -2.19 4.13 9.38
CA PHE A 44 -2.64 2.75 9.46
C PHE A 44 -3.95 2.66 10.26
N ILE A 45 -4.85 1.80 9.79
CA ILE A 45 -6.05 1.39 10.51
C ILE A 45 -5.75 0.02 11.10
N ASP A 46 -5.69 -0.07 12.42
CA ASP A 46 -5.60 -1.37 13.11
C ASP A 46 -6.94 -2.09 13.02
N ASN A 47 -6.93 -3.26 12.39
CA ASN A 47 -8.12 -4.09 12.21
C ASN A 47 -8.40 -4.99 13.43
N GLN A 48 -7.56 -4.91 14.48
CA GLN A 48 -7.68 -5.63 15.76
C GLN A 48 -7.64 -7.16 15.66
N ASP A 49 -7.22 -7.68 14.52
CA ASP A 49 -7.11 -9.11 14.22
C ASP A 49 -5.67 -9.52 13.88
N GLY A 50 -4.70 -8.67 14.21
CA GLY A 50 -3.30 -8.83 13.82
C GLY A 50 -3.00 -8.35 12.40
N THR A 51 -3.92 -7.62 11.77
CA THR A 51 -3.73 -6.95 10.47
C THR A 51 -3.91 -5.44 10.58
N VAL A 52 -3.34 -4.71 9.63
CA VAL A 52 -3.45 -3.24 9.53
C VAL A 52 -3.73 -2.83 8.09
N THR A 53 -4.60 -1.85 7.87
CA THR A 53 -4.85 -1.26 6.56
C THR A 53 -4.12 0.06 6.42
N HIS A 54 -3.20 0.14 5.45
CA HIS A 54 -2.50 1.38 5.11
C HIS A 54 -3.45 2.30 4.33
N LYS A 55 -3.80 3.46 4.90
CA LYS A 55 -4.81 4.39 4.37
C LYS A 55 -4.47 4.91 2.98
N THR A 56 -3.20 5.24 2.76
CA THR A 56 -2.72 5.84 1.51
C THR A 56 -2.77 4.87 0.34
N THR A 57 -2.48 3.58 0.57
CA THR A 57 -2.47 2.56 -0.49
C THR A 57 -3.74 1.71 -0.55
N GLY A 58 -4.54 1.74 0.52
CA GLY A 58 -5.71 0.85 0.69
C GLY A 58 -5.35 -0.62 0.94
N LEU A 59 -4.06 -0.94 1.11
CA LEU A 59 -3.58 -2.30 1.29
C LEU A 59 -3.67 -2.74 2.75
N THR A 60 -4.20 -3.94 2.98
CA THR A 60 -4.21 -4.59 4.28
C THR A 60 -3.04 -5.56 4.42
N TRP A 61 -2.27 -5.39 5.49
CA TRP A 61 -1.01 -6.07 5.80
C TRP A 61 -1.13 -6.92 7.06
N MET A 62 -0.42 -8.05 7.10
CA MET A 62 -0.16 -8.73 8.37
C MET A 62 0.78 -7.89 9.23
N ARG A 63 0.47 -7.74 10.53
CA ARG A 63 1.32 -7.00 11.49
C ARG A 63 2.57 -7.78 11.89
N CYS A 64 2.51 -9.11 11.92
CA CYS A 64 3.68 -9.96 12.14
C CYS A 64 4.31 -10.41 10.83
N ALA A 65 5.63 -10.61 10.84
CA ALA A 65 6.29 -11.32 9.76
C ALA A 65 5.87 -12.80 9.80
N MET A 66 5.94 -13.48 8.65
CA MET A 66 5.62 -14.90 8.59
C MET A 66 6.50 -15.72 9.54
N GLY A 67 5.91 -16.69 10.24
CA GLY A 67 6.56 -17.49 11.29
C GLY A 67 6.44 -16.92 12.71
N GLN A 68 6.11 -15.65 12.85
CA GLN A 68 5.74 -15.05 14.14
C GLN A 68 4.23 -15.18 14.40
N THR A 69 3.83 -15.08 15.66
CA THR A 69 2.42 -15.15 16.08
C THR A 69 1.98 -13.83 16.71
N TRP A 70 0.82 -13.34 16.28
CA TRP A 70 0.19 -12.18 16.88
C TRP A 70 -0.36 -12.53 18.27
N THR A 71 0.06 -11.78 19.29
CA THR A 71 -0.34 -12.02 20.70
C THR A 71 -1.53 -11.16 21.15
N GLY A 72 -2.08 -10.34 20.25
CA GLY A 72 -3.09 -9.33 20.59
C GLY A 72 -2.51 -7.91 20.73
N SER A 73 -1.22 -7.79 21.05
CA SER A 73 -0.53 -6.49 21.16
C SER A 73 0.84 -6.44 20.48
N THR A 74 1.55 -7.58 20.40
CA THR A 74 2.90 -7.68 19.84
C THR A 74 3.09 -8.97 19.05
N CYS A 75 4.24 -9.15 18.38
CA CYS A 75 4.55 -10.34 17.61
C CYS A 75 5.56 -11.22 18.35
N SER A 76 5.14 -12.42 18.77
CA SER A 76 6.03 -13.36 19.48
C SER A 76 6.61 -14.42 18.54
N GLY A 77 7.79 -14.93 18.88
CA GLY A 77 8.48 -15.97 18.12
C GLY A 77 9.45 -15.42 17.07
N THR A 78 10.05 -16.32 16.29
CA THR A 78 11.06 -15.98 15.28
C THR A 78 10.43 -15.98 13.91
N ALA A 79 10.70 -14.94 13.11
CA ALA A 79 10.27 -14.92 11.72
C ALA A 79 10.89 -16.09 10.94
N SER A 80 10.05 -16.82 10.22
CA SER A 80 10.47 -17.84 9.29
C SER A 80 11.11 -17.18 8.08
N THR A 81 12.14 -17.83 7.55
CA THR A 81 12.83 -17.36 6.36
C THR A 81 12.53 -18.29 5.18
N TYR A 82 12.37 -17.69 4.01
CA TYR A 82 11.98 -18.40 2.78
C TYR A 82 12.96 -18.06 1.67
N ASP A 83 13.32 -19.06 0.86
CA ASP A 83 13.89 -18.77 -0.45
C ASP A 83 12.84 -18.06 -1.31
N TYR A 84 13.28 -17.38 -2.37
CA TYR A 84 12.40 -16.53 -3.17
C TYR A 84 11.23 -17.30 -3.78
N TYR A 85 11.45 -18.53 -4.24
CA TYR A 85 10.42 -19.35 -4.88
C TYR A 85 9.33 -19.76 -3.92
N LYS A 86 9.70 -20.15 -2.69
CA LYS A 86 8.74 -20.43 -1.63
C LYS A 86 8.04 -19.17 -1.15
N ALA A 87 8.74 -18.04 -1.11
CA ALA A 87 8.16 -16.76 -0.71
C ALA A 87 7.04 -16.31 -1.67
N VAL A 88 7.28 -16.36 -2.98
CA VAL A 88 6.26 -15.94 -3.98
C VAL A 88 5.08 -16.91 -4.07
N ALA A 89 5.32 -18.20 -3.79
CA ALA A 89 4.28 -19.22 -3.76
C ALA A 89 3.55 -19.30 -2.41
N LEU A 90 3.95 -18.48 -1.43
CA LEU A 90 3.42 -18.58 -0.07
C LEU A 90 1.95 -18.16 -0.05
N THR A 91 1.10 -19.10 0.35
CA THR A 91 -0.29 -18.83 0.69
C THR A 91 -0.46 -18.91 2.19
N HIS A 92 -1.38 -18.12 2.73
CA HIS A 92 -1.65 -18.13 4.16
C HIS A 92 -3.12 -17.85 4.43
N SER A 93 -3.63 -18.47 5.48
CA SER A 93 -4.96 -18.15 6.01
C SER A 93 -4.79 -17.52 7.39
N PHE A 94 -5.15 -16.26 7.51
CA PHE A 94 -4.98 -15.46 8.71
C PHE A 94 -6.11 -14.44 8.82
N ALA A 95 -6.57 -14.16 10.06
CA ALA A 95 -7.65 -13.21 10.31
C ALA A 95 -8.94 -13.47 9.49
N GLY A 96 -9.29 -14.74 9.28
CA GLY A 96 -10.47 -15.13 8.47
C GLY A 96 -10.33 -14.87 6.98
N GLN A 97 -9.12 -14.58 6.50
CA GLN A 97 -8.79 -14.26 5.13
C GLN A 97 -7.76 -15.25 4.58
N SER A 98 -7.89 -15.70 3.32
CA SER A 98 -6.98 -16.70 2.71
C SER A 98 -6.32 -16.27 1.40
N ASP A 99 -6.51 -15.02 0.99
CA ASP A 99 -5.91 -14.45 -0.23
C ASP A 99 -4.59 -13.70 0.09
N TRP A 100 -3.91 -14.06 1.19
CA TRP A 100 -2.65 -13.43 1.56
C TRP A 100 -1.56 -13.81 0.54
N ARG A 101 -0.84 -12.80 0.05
CA ARG A 101 0.24 -12.94 -0.92
C ARG A 101 1.46 -12.13 -0.52
N LEU A 102 2.59 -12.41 -1.16
CA LEU A 102 3.75 -11.56 -1.09
C LEU A 102 3.48 -10.20 -1.80
N PRO A 103 3.85 -9.06 -1.21
CA PRO A 103 3.71 -7.74 -1.81
C PRO A 103 4.72 -7.54 -2.94
N ASN A 104 4.37 -6.76 -3.96
CA ASN A 104 5.36 -6.32 -4.94
C ASN A 104 6.29 -5.24 -4.32
N ILE A 105 7.41 -4.92 -4.97
CA ILE A 105 8.39 -3.99 -4.37
C ILE A 105 7.81 -2.59 -4.15
N ALA A 106 6.96 -2.12 -5.06
CA ALA A 106 6.33 -0.82 -4.97
C ALA A 106 5.32 -0.74 -3.82
N GLU A 107 4.72 -1.88 -3.41
CA GLU A 107 3.86 -2.01 -2.24
C GLU A 107 4.68 -2.13 -0.94
N LEU A 108 5.68 -3.02 -0.91
CA LEU A 108 6.47 -3.30 0.30
C LEU A 108 7.23 -2.07 0.80
N GLN A 109 7.80 -1.28 -0.11
CA GLN A 109 8.52 -0.07 0.27
C GLN A 109 7.63 1.01 0.90
N THR A 110 6.29 0.92 0.76
CA THR A 110 5.36 1.87 1.40
C THR A 110 5.28 1.72 2.91
N LEU A 111 5.86 0.65 3.46
CA LEU A 111 5.97 0.43 4.90
C LEU A 111 7.24 1.03 5.52
N VAL A 112 8.19 1.51 4.71
CA VAL A 112 9.48 2.01 5.21
C VAL A 112 9.27 3.30 6.00
N GLU A 113 9.68 3.30 7.26
CA GLU A 113 9.78 4.50 8.10
C GLU A 113 11.21 5.02 8.07
N ARG A 114 11.48 6.00 7.21
CA ARG A 114 12.83 6.57 7.02
C ARG A 114 13.32 7.40 8.20
N GLY A 115 12.43 7.76 9.13
CA GLY A 115 12.77 8.35 10.43
C GLY A 115 13.36 7.34 11.43
N ASN A 116 13.27 6.04 11.15
CA ASN A 116 13.73 4.97 12.02
C ASN A 116 14.94 4.22 11.42
N LEU A 117 15.76 3.65 12.29
CA LEU A 117 16.86 2.75 11.96
C LEU A 117 16.77 1.56 12.92
N ASP A 118 16.96 0.35 12.40
CA ASP A 118 17.05 -0.88 13.18
C ASP A 118 15.85 -1.14 14.14
N PRO A 119 14.62 -1.33 13.62
CA PRO A 119 14.26 -1.42 12.22
C PRO A 119 13.61 -0.13 11.65
N ALA A 120 13.84 0.13 10.35
CA ALA A 120 13.28 1.21 9.54
C ALA A 120 11.83 0.97 9.10
N ILE A 121 10.96 0.71 10.08
CA ILE A 121 9.51 0.51 9.93
C ILE A 121 8.81 1.15 11.14
N ASN A 122 7.52 1.48 11.01
CA ASN A 122 6.74 1.90 12.17
C ASN A 122 6.55 0.71 13.13
N THR A 123 7.38 0.64 14.17
CA THR A 123 7.39 -0.45 15.17
C THR A 123 6.16 -0.47 16.08
N THR A 124 5.39 0.62 16.14
CA THR A 124 4.09 0.62 16.82
C THR A 124 3.05 -0.16 16.01
N VAL A 125 3.09 -0.02 14.69
CA VAL A 125 2.16 -0.71 13.76
C VAL A 125 2.65 -2.14 13.48
N PHE A 126 3.94 -2.33 13.27
CA PHE A 126 4.58 -3.61 12.95
C PHE A 126 5.60 -4.01 14.04
N PRO A 127 5.13 -4.42 15.22
CA PRO A 127 6.01 -4.74 16.35
C PRO A 127 6.84 -5.99 16.07
N ASP A 128 8.00 -6.08 16.72
CA ASP A 128 8.97 -7.18 16.62
C ASP A 128 9.35 -7.56 15.18
N THR A 129 9.32 -6.58 14.25
CA THR A 129 9.80 -6.78 12.88
C THR A 129 11.32 -7.05 12.90
N PRO A 130 11.78 -8.20 12.36
CA PRO A 130 13.22 -8.44 12.20
C PRO A 130 13.90 -7.34 11.41
N SER A 131 15.02 -6.86 11.94
CA SER A 131 15.94 -5.98 11.22
C SER A 131 16.73 -6.78 10.20
N ALA A 132 16.12 -7.00 9.04
CA ALA A 132 16.62 -7.90 8.01
C ALA A 132 16.11 -7.46 6.62
N LEU A 133 16.60 -8.14 5.58
CA LEU A 133 16.05 -8.04 4.24
C LEU A 133 14.71 -8.76 4.17
N PHE A 134 13.74 -8.18 3.47
CA PHE A 134 12.42 -8.77 3.24
C PHE A 134 12.18 -8.94 1.75
N TRP A 135 11.75 -10.13 1.34
CA TRP A 135 11.41 -10.39 -0.05
C TRP A 135 10.18 -9.59 -0.47
N SER A 136 10.24 -9.02 -1.68
CA SER A 136 9.06 -8.68 -2.45
C SER A 136 8.76 -9.76 -3.48
N SER A 137 7.58 -9.73 -4.10
CA SER A 137 7.22 -10.60 -5.23
C SER A 137 7.77 -10.13 -6.58
N SER A 138 8.54 -9.03 -6.58
CA SER A 138 9.02 -8.41 -7.81
C SER A 138 10.34 -9.03 -8.26
N PRO A 139 10.41 -9.62 -9.46
CA PRO A 139 11.67 -10.07 -10.03
C PRO A 139 12.54 -8.85 -10.39
N TYR A 140 13.85 -8.99 -10.25
CA TYR A 140 14.77 -7.96 -10.72
C TYR A 140 15.12 -8.22 -12.19
N VAL A 141 14.85 -7.24 -13.05
CA VAL A 141 15.04 -7.34 -14.51
C VAL A 141 16.45 -6.98 -14.98
N GLY A 142 17.32 -6.51 -14.07
CA GLY A 142 18.70 -6.19 -14.39
C GLY A 142 19.55 -7.44 -14.67
N PRO A 143 20.82 -7.25 -15.10
CA PRO A 143 21.68 -8.32 -15.62
C PRO A 143 21.98 -9.44 -14.63
N THR A 144 21.62 -9.29 -13.35
CA THR A 144 21.87 -10.23 -12.26
C THR A 144 20.70 -11.17 -11.93
N GLY A 145 19.54 -11.00 -12.59
CA GLY A 145 18.35 -11.87 -12.51
C GLY A 145 17.80 -12.21 -11.12
N GLY A 146 18.11 -11.36 -10.13
CA GLY A 146 17.71 -11.54 -8.74
C GLY A 146 16.23 -11.23 -8.48
N ALA A 147 15.96 -10.85 -7.24
CA ALA A 147 14.65 -10.37 -6.80
C ALA A 147 14.82 -9.12 -5.95
N TRP A 148 13.79 -8.28 -5.97
CA TRP A 148 13.74 -7.04 -5.22
C TRP A 148 13.49 -7.30 -3.73
N TYR A 149 14.17 -6.53 -2.88
CA TYR A 149 13.98 -6.55 -1.43
C TYR A 149 13.84 -5.14 -0.85
N VAL A 150 13.28 -5.09 0.35
CA VAL A 150 13.39 -3.96 1.28
C VAL A 150 14.23 -4.38 2.47
N SER A 151 15.27 -3.62 2.80
CA SER A 151 16.02 -3.78 4.04
C SER A 151 15.29 -3.02 5.14
N PHE A 152 14.70 -3.72 6.11
CA PHE A 152 14.17 -3.04 7.30
C PHE A 152 15.27 -2.72 8.31
N TYR A 153 16.55 -2.98 8.03
CA TYR A 153 17.63 -2.41 8.84
C TYR A 153 17.68 -0.89 8.71
N ASP A 154 17.66 -0.38 7.48
CA ASP A 154 17.83 1.05 7.19
C ASP A 154 16.82 1.65 6.21
N GLY A 155 15.92 0.84 5.65
CA GLY A 155 14.90 1.29 4.70
C GLY A 155 15.38 1.34 3.25
N SER A 156 16.54 0.75 2.96
CA SER A 156 17.06 0.66 1.60
C SER A 156 16.25 -0.30 0.73
N VAL A 157 16.12 0.06 -0.55
CA VAL A 157 15.43 -0.74 -1.58
C VAL A 157 16.47 -1.12 -2.62
N GLY A 158 16.61 -2.41 -2.88
CA GLY A 158 17.62 -2.91 -3.80
C GLY A 158 17.32 -4.31 -4.30
N SER A 159 18.29 -4.86 -5.03
CA SER A 159 18.30 -6.25 -5.46
C SER A 159 19.63 -6.90 -5.08
N ILE A 160 19.64 -8.22 -4.97
CA ILE A 160 20.88 -8.97 -4.74
C ILE A 160 21.40 -9.58 -6.02
N TYR A 161 22.72 -9.52 -6.18
CA TYR A 161 23.48 -10.22 -7.21
C TYR A 161 23.22 -11.72 -7.15
N GLY A 162 22.51 -12.27 -8.14
CA GLY A 162 22.60 -13.67 -8.51
C GLY A 162 22.08 -14.74 -7.54
N TYR A 163 21.35 -14.43 -6.47
CA TYR A 163 20.79 -15.48 -5.60
C TYR A 163 19.33 -15.23 -5.23
N ARG A 164 18.41 -15.97 -5.86
CA ARG A 164 17.07 -16.30 -5.32
C ARG A 164 17.13 -17.38 -4.20
N VAL A 165 18.34 -17.68 -3.73
CA VAL A 165 18.71 -18.85 -2.93
C VAL A 165 18.95 -18.52 -1.44
N GLY A 166 19.02 -17.24 -1.08
CA GLY A 166 19.01 -16.80 0.32
C GLY A 166 17.62 -16.96 0.94
N THR A 167 17.54 -17.35 2.21
CA THR A 167 16.25 -17.41 2.92
C THR A 167 16.04 -16.14 3.74
N TRP A 168 14.98 -15.39 3.47
CA TRP A 168 14.66 -14.15 4.20
C TRP A 168 13.22 -14.11 4.71
N PRO A 169 12.95 -13.30 5.76
CA PRO A 169 11.60 -13.03 6.22
C PRO A 169 10.71 -12.45 5.13
N VAL A 170 9.41 -12.67 5.29
CA VAL A 170 8.38 -12.10 4.41
C VAL A 170 7.23 -11.55 5.24
N ARG A 171 6.54 -10.54 4.69
CA ARG A 171 5.33 -9.97 5.26
C ARG A 171 4.26 -9.96 4.18
N LEU A 172 3.08 -10.52 4.49
CA LEU A 172 2.04 -10.70 3.49
C LEU A 172 1.05 -9.53 3.48
N VAL A 173 0.48 -9.33 2.30
CA VAL A 173 -0.57 -8.35 1.98
C VAL A 173 -1.74 -9.08 1.31
N ARG A 174 -2.95 -8.53 1.39
CA ARG A 174 -4.16 -9.09 0.75
C ARG A 174 -4.09 -9.04 -0.79
N ALA A 175 -4.48 -10.13 -1.48
CA ALA A 175 -4.48 -10.19 -2.95
C ALA A 175 -5.73 -9.61 -3.62
N SER A 176 -6.91 -9.72 -3.00
CA SER A 176 -8.18 -9.19 -3.55
C SER A 176 -8.24 -7.65 -3.60
N GLN A 177 -7.24 -6.99 -3.02
CA GLN A 177 -7.03 -5.55 -3.10
C GLN A 177 -5.98 -5.28 -4.19
N SER A 178 -6.37 -5.28 -5.46
CA SER A 178 -5.47 -4.78 -6.51
C SER A 178 -5.36 -3.26 -6.36
N SER A 179 -4.27 -2.83 -5.75
CA SER A 179 -4.03 -1.42 -5.39
C SER A 179 -3.73 -0.53 -6.59
N GLY A 180 -3.59 -1.09 -7.80
CA GLY A 180 -3.10 -0.37 -8.97
C GLY A 180 -1.67 0.19 -8.79
N ILE A 181 -0.96 -0.18 -7.71
CA ILE A 181 0.43 0.17 -7.47
C ILE A 181 1.27 -0.74 -8.35
N GLY A 182 1.38 -0.33 -9.61
CA GLY A 182 2.07 -1.07 -10.67
C GLY A 182 3.59 -1.00 -10.50
N PHE A 183 4.22 -2.15 -10.69
CA PHE A 183 5.67 -2.32 -10.82
C PHE A 183 6.23 -1.66 -12.11
N SER A 184 5.36 -1.34 -13.07
CA SER A 184 5.70 -0.95 -14.45
C SER A 184 5.53 0.53 -14.81
N SER A 185 5.04 1.39 -13.90
CA SER A 185 4.87 2.85 -14.06
C SER A 185 4.57 3.34 -15.52
N PRO A 186 3.52 2.82 -16.19
CA PRO A 186 3.18 3.17 -17.57
C PRO A 186 2.71 4.62 -17.76
N ASP A 187 2.65 5.10 -19.01
CA ASP A 187 2.13 6.43 -19.35
C ASP A 187 0.71 6.68 -18.79
N THR A 188 -0.09 5.61 -18.70
CA THR A 188 -1.45 5.64 -18.17
C THR A 188 -1.51 6.04 -16.70
N ASP A 189 -0.41 5.93 -15.94
CA ASP A 189 -0.35 6.35 -14.53
C ASP A 189 -0.18 7.87 -14.39
N PHE A 190 0.02 8.58 -15.50
CA PHE A 190 0.25 10.00 -15.52
C PHE A 190 -0.77 10.73 -16.40
N THR A 191 -0.94 12.00 -16.09
CA THR A 191 -1.61 12.99 -16.94
C THR A 191 -0.54 13.95 -17.44
N ASP A 192 -0.33 14.01 -18.76
CA ASP A 192 0.56 15.00 -19.38
C ASP A 192 -0.17 16.34 -19.46
N ASN A 193 0.34 17.34 -18.73
CA ASN A 193 -0.28 18.66 -18.63
C ASN A 193 0.08 19.57 -19.82
N LYS A 194 0.87 19.07 -20.80
CA LYS A 194 1.22 19.77 -22.06
C LYS A 194 2.02 21.06 -21.90
N ASP A 195 2.56 21.31 -20.72
CA ASP A 195 3.33 22.51 -20.36
C ASP A 195 4.75 22.18 -19.87
N GLY A 196 5.20 20.94 -20.06
CA GLY A 196 6.46 20.44 -19.52
C GLY A 196 6.35 19.86 -18.12
N THR A 197 5.12 19.66 -17.60
CA THR A 197 4.83 18.94 -16.37
C THR A 197 3.97 17.70 -16.60
N VAL A 198 4.03 16.75 -15.67
CA VAL A 198 3.16 15.56 -15.64
C VAL A 198 2.60 15.37 -14.23
N THR A 199 1.34 14.97 -14.13
CA THR A 199 0.69 14.66 -12.85
C THR A 199 0.59 13.15 -12.66
N HIS A 200 1.24 12.62 -11.62
CA HIS A 200 1.18 11.21 -11.26
C HIS A 200 -0.17 10.92 -10.58
N LYS A 201 -1.04 10.14 -11.22
CA LYS A 201 -2.44 9.93 -10.80
C LYS A 201 -2.55 9.28 -9.43
N ARG A 202 -1.62 8.37 -9.11
CA ARG A 202 -1.62 7.63 -7.84
C ARG A 202 -1.28 8.50 -6.64
N THR A 203 -0.24 9.34 -6.73
CA THR A 203 0.17 10.19 -5.61
C THR A 203 -0.47 11.58 -5.65
N GLY A 204 -1.08 11.96 -6.77
CA GLY A 204 -1.59 13.32 -6.98
C GLY A 204 -0.49 14.37 -7.06
N LEU A 205 0.78 13.96 -7.21
CA LEU A 205 1.91 14.89 -7.30
C LEU A 205 2.13 15.31 -8.75
N MET A 206 2.44 16.59 -8.93
CA MET A 206 2.82 17.15 -10.23
C MET A 206 4.34 17.28 -10.29
N TRP A 207 4.93 16.81 -11.38
CA TRP A 207 6.37 16.70 -11.59
C TRP A 207 6.82 17.55 -12.77
N GLN A 208 7.99 18.18 -12.64
CA GLN A 208 8.69 18.72 -13.81
C GLN A 208 9.21 17.55 -14.65
N ARG A 209 9.02 17.62 -15.98
CA ARG A 209 9.53 16.59 -16.92
C ARG A 209 11.04 16.68 -17.15
N CYS A 210 11.62 17.87 -17.03
CA CYS A 210 13.07 18.08 -17.10
C CYS A 210 13.71 18.15 -15.72
N SER A 211 14.99 17.78 -15.64
CA SER A 211 15.81 18.05 -14.47
C SER A 211 16.13 19.54 -14.40
N ILE A 212 16.41 20.05 -13.19
CA ILE A 212 16.84 21.43 -13.03
C ILE A 212 18.14 21.67 -13.82
N GLY A 213 18.20 22.80 -14.53
CA GLY A 213 19.28 23.15 -15.47
C GLY A 213 18.99 22.79 -16.94
N GLN A 214 18.03 21.89 -17.20
CA GLN A 214 17.55 21.60 -18.54
C GLN A 214 16.34 22.46 -18.91
N ILE A 215 16.07 22.56 -20.21
CA ILE A 215 14.97 23.35 -20.77
C ILE A 215 14.00 22.44 -21.52
N TRP A 216 12.72 22.54 -21.19
CA TRP A 216 11.64 21.87 -21.92
C TRP A 216 11.46 22.50 -23.31
N THR A 217 11.52 21.69 -24.36
CA THR A 217 11.43 22.14 -25.76
C THR A 217 10.02 22.02 -26.36
N GLY A 218 9.03 21.62 -25.56
CA GLY A 218 7.68 21.28 -26.03
C GLY A 218 7.49 19.78 -26.29
N SER A 219 8.57 19.02 -26.49
CA SER A 219 8.52 17.57 -26.70
C SER A 219 9.59 16.78 -25.93
N SER A 220 10.71 17.40 -25.60
CA SER A 220 11.82 16.77 -24.88
C SER A 220 12.55 17.77 -23.98
N CYS A 221 13.58 17.30 -23.27
CA CYS A 221 14.44 18.13 -22.44
C CYS A 221 15.78 18.37 -23.17
N SER A 222 16.24 19.61 -23.20
CA SER A 222 17.49 20.02 -23.83
C SER A 222 18.45 20.68 -22.83
N GLY A 223 19.74 20.71 -23.18
CA GLY A 223 20.79 21.22 -22.30
C GLY A 223 21.28 20.18 -21.27
N THR A 224 22.16 20.65 -20.38
CA THR A 224 22.80 19.83 -19.34
C THR A 224 22.08 20.05 -18.02
N ALA A 225 21.76 18.98 -17.29
CA ALA A 225 21.22 19.12 -15.94
C ALA A 225 22.27 19.76 -15.02
N GLY A 226 21.81 20.69 -14.19
CA GLY A 226 22.61 21.23 -13.10
C GLY A 226 22.85 20.17 -12.04
N THR A 227 23.99 20.24 -11.37
CA THR A 227 24.33 19.40 -10.23
C THR A 227 24.51 20.27 -9.00
N TYR A 228 24.05 19.78 -7.86
CA TYR A 228 23.94 20.57 -6.64
C TYR A 228 24.41 19.74 -5.46
N THR A 229 25.18 20.36 -4.56
CA THR A 229 25.39 19.81 -3.21
C THR A 229 24.04 19.71 -2.50
N TYR A 230 23.94 18.85 -1.48
CA TYR A 230 22.66 18.62 -0.79
C TYR A 230 22.02 19.91 -0.27
N ASP A 231 22.78 20.76 0.41
CA ASP A 231 22.26 22.02 0.96
C ASP A 231 21.82 23.00 -0.14
N ALA A 232 22.56 23.06 -1.25
CA ALA A 232 22.18 23.86 -2.40
C ALA A 232 20.90 23.32 -3.06
N ALA A 233 20.74 21.99 -3.14
CA ALA A 233 19.54 21.35 -3.66
C ALA A 233 18.31 21.68 -2.81
N MET A 234 18.42 21.66 -1.48
CA MET A 234 17.31 21.98 -0.58
C MET A 234 16.86 23.45 -0.67
N ALA A 235 17.75 24.34 -1.09
CA ALA A 235 17.43 25.75 -1.32
C ALA A 235 16.82 26.02 -2.73
N LEU A 236 16.73 25.02 -3.60
CA LEU A 236 16.18 25.21 -4.95
C LEU A 236 14.69 25.52 -4.89
N THR A 237 14.33 26.64 -5.51
CA THR A 237 12.96 27.01 -5.82
C THR A 237 12.85 27.22 -7.33
N SER A 238 11.65 27.05 -7.88
CA SER A 238 11.40 27.26 -9.30
C SER A 238 10.06 27.93 -9.50
N SER A 239 9.99 28.84 -10.48
CA SER A 239 8.74 29.31 -11.06
C SER A 239 8.63 28.73 -12.46
N PHE A 240 7.81 27.69 -12.62
CA PHE A 240 7.68 26.93 -13.87
C PHE A 240 6.23 26.53 -14.09
N ALA A 241 5.79 26.55 -15.36
CA ALA A 241 4.41 26.24 -15.76
C ALA A 241 3.34 27.00 -14.95
N GLY A 242 3.60 28.27 -14.60
CA GLY A 242 2.66 29.08 -13.81
C GLY A 242 2.62 28.77 -12.31
N HIS A 243 3.52 27.93 -11.80
CA HIS A 243 3.58 27.52 -10.39
C HIS A 243 4.90 27.91 -9.74
N SER A 244 4.87 28.30 -8.47
CA SER A 244 6.02 28.79 -7.69
C SER A 244 6.31 27.96 -6.42
N ASP A 245 5.52 26.94 -6.15
CA ASP A 245 5.56 26.04 -4.99
C ASP A 245 6.31 24.73 -5.28
N TRP A 246 7.20 24.74 -6.28
CA TRP A 246 8.07 23.62 -6.62
C TRP A 246 9.12 23.38 -5.54
N ARG A 247 9.31 22.11 -5.14
CA ARG A 247 10.29 21.68 -4.14
C ARG A 247 10.98 20.38 -4.52
N VAL A 248 12.08 20.07 -3.83
CA VAL A 248 12.72 18.75 -3.96
C VAL A 248 11.80 17.67 -3.36
N PRO A 249 11.60 16.52 -4.04
CA PRO A 249 10.77 15.43 -3.55
C PRO A 249 11.42 14.69 -2.38
N THR A 250 10.61 14.12 -1.50
CA THR A 250 11.09 13.14 -0.52
C THR A 250 11.51 11.84 -1.22
N ALA A 251 12.26 10.98 -0.52
CA ALA A 251 12.67 9.70 -1.08
C ALA A 251 11.48 8.81 -1.47
N ASN A 252 10.38 8.83 -0.69
CA ASN A 252 9.17 8.08 -1.01
C ASN A 252 8.43 8.65 -2.22
N GLU A 253 8.41 9.98 -2.38
CA GLU A 253 7.83 10.61 -3.57
C GLU A 253 8.63 10.29 -4.82
N LEU A 254 9.96 10.36 -4.75
CA LEU A 254 10.82 10.07 -5.89
C LEU A 254 10.84 8.58 -6.25
N ALA A 255 10.81 7.69 -5.26
CA ALA A 255 10.62 6.25 -5.48
C ALA A 255 9.28 5.92 -6.13
N SER A 256 8.25 6.77 -5.96
CA SER A 256 6.92 6.52 -6.53
C SER A 256 6.86 6.58 -8.05
N ILE A 257 7.85 7.19 -8.71
CA ILE A 257 7.94 7.29 -10.19
C ILE A 257 9.00 6.34 -10.78
N VAL A 258 9.61 5.48 -9.97
CA VAL A 258 10.53 4.44 -10.44
C VAL A 258 9.75 3.36 -11.19
N LYS A 259 10.31 2.95 -12.33
CA LYS A 259 9.78 1.88 -13.18
C LYS A 259 10.61 0.61 -12.95
N TYR A 260 10.22 -0.16 -11.93
CA TYR A 260 11.00 -1.29 -11.42
C TYR A 260 11.05 -2.52 -12.36
N ASP A 261 10.18 -2.58 -13.37
CA ASP A 261 10.20 -3.59 -14.45
C ASP A 261 11.13 -3.27 -15.61
N THR A 262 11.91 -2.20 -15.48
CA THR A 262 12.92 -1.79 -16.47
C THR A 262 14.27 -1.56 -15.83
N TYR A 263 15.32 -1.71 -16.65
CA TYR A 263 16.70 -1.49 -16.26
C TYR A 263 17.38 -0.63 -17.32
N SER A 264 18.13 0.36 -16.85
CA SER A 264 18.97 1.29 -17.61
C SER A 264 18.24 1.99 -18.77
N PRO A 265 17.27 2.90 -18.49
CA PRO A 265 16.89 3.40 -17.17
C PRO A 265 15.56 2.83 -16.62
N ALA A 266 15.49 2.67 -15.30
CA ALA A 266 14.34 2.28 -14.48
C ALA A 266 13.34 3.43 -14.24
N ILE A 267 12.92 4.12 -15.31
CA ILE A 267 11.95 5.22 -15.28
C ILE A 267 11.26 5.35 -16.64
N ASN A 268 10.06 5.90 -16.65
CA ASN A 268 9.34 6.18 -17.88
C ASN A 268 10.01 7.32 -18.69
N THR A 269 10.82 6.96 -19.68
CA THR A 269 11.58 7.91 -20.53
C THR A 269 10.72 8.69 -21.52
N THR A 270 9.50 8.23 -21.81
CA THR A 270 8.52 9.00 -22.59
C THR A 270 8.08 10.24 -21.82
N LEU A 271 7.82 10.10 -20.53
CA LEU A 271 7.38 11.18 -19.66
C LEU A 271 8.56 12.01 -19.11
N PHE A 272 9.68 11.36 -18.81
CA PHE A 272 10.89 11.96 -18.26
C PHE A 272 12.09 11.78 -19.21
N PRO A 273 12.16 12.55 -20.31
CA PRO A 273 13.21 12.39 -21.33
C PRO A 273 14.55 13.03 -20.92
N ASN A 274 15.62 12.63 -21.61
CA ASN A 274 17.00 13.16 -21.46
C ASN A 274 17.50 13.16 -20.01
N ILE A 275 17.44 12.00 -19.37
CA ILE A 275 17.85 11.86 -17.98
C ILE A 275 19.37 12.03 -17.88
N PRO A 276 19.86 12.91 -16.99
CA PRO A 276 21.28 13.15 -16.81
C PRO A 276 21.99 11.89 -16.37
N ASN A 277 23.15 11.68 -16.96
CA ASN A 277 24.02 10.55 -16.70
C ASN A 277 25.30 11.05 -16.04
N MET A 278 25.58 10.61 -14.81
CA MET A 278 26.66 11.12 -13.98
C MET A 278 27.87 10.17 -14.02
N PRO A 279 29.01 10.57 -14.63
CA PRO A 279 30.23 9.80 -14.53
C PRO A 279 30.87 10.02 -13.15
N ASN A 280 31.16 8.91 -12.44
CA ASN A 280 31.96 8.84 -11.20
C ASN A 280 31.24 9.19 -9.88
N ILE A 281 30.47 8.23 -9.36
CA ILE A 281 30.03 8.22 -7.95
C ILE A 281 30.71 7.05 -7.22
N PRO A 282 31.23 7.21 -6.00
CA PRO A 282 31.81 6.13 -5.21
C PRO A 282 30.77 5.01 -4.93
N ASN A 283 31.21 3.74 -4.97
CA ASN A 283 30.42 2.50 -5.04
C ASN A 283 29.81 2.14 -6.40
N THR A 284 29.93 3.00 -7.41
CA THR A 284 29.83 2.63 -8.84
C THR A 284 30.94 3.29 -9.67
N PRO A 285 32.24 3.15 -9.30
CA PRO A 285 33.31 3.79 -10.05
C PRO A 285 33.32 3.24 -11.48
N ASN A 286 33.28 4.11 -12.49
CA ASN A 286 33.28 3.82 -13.94
C ASN A 286 31.95 3.44 -14.62
N THR A 287 30.81 3.44 -13.92
CA THR A 287 29.50 3.31 -14.58
C THR A 287 28.74 4.63 -14.47
N PRO A 288 28.47 5.32 -15.58
CA PRO A 288 27.59 6.47 -15.58
C PRO A 288 26.23 6.10 -14.96
N SER A 289 25.77 6.84 -13.96
CA SER A 289 24.53 6.54 -13.23
C SER A 289 23.50 7.67 -13.31
N ASN A 290 22.22 7.29 -13.37
CA ASN A 290 21.10 8.23 -13.41
C ASN A 290 20.58 8.51 -11.99
N VAL A 291 21.38 9.14 -11.15
CA VAL A 291 21.05 9.36 -9.74
C VAL A 291 20.45 10.75 -9.47
N PHE A 292 19.54 10.83 -8.49
CA PHE A 292 18.87 12.08 -8.11
C PHE A 292 18.80 12.27 -6.60
N TRP A 293 19.01 13.51 -6.15
CA TRP A 293 18.77 13.90 -4.77
C TRP A 293 17.30 13.79 -4.38
N SER A 294 17.04 13.29 -3.17
CA SER A 294 15.78 13.52 -2.47
C SER A 294 15.97 14.52 -1.33
N SER A 295 14.88 15.04 -0.79
CA SER A 295 14.89 15.90 0.41
C SER A 295 14.96 15.11 1.73
N SER A 296 14.97 13.77 1.68
CA SER A 296 14.94 12.95 2.88
C SER A 296 16.35 12.80 3.47
N PRO A 297 16.59 13.22 4.73
CA PRO A 297 17.85 12.95 5.41
C PRO A 297 17.98 11.45 5.71
N TYR A 298 19.23 10.96 5.83
CA TYR A 298 19.49 9.59 6.26
C TYR A 298 19.64 9.52 7.78
N VAL A 299 18.96 8.57 8.42
CA VAL A 299 19.01 8.40 9.87
C VAL A 299 20.20 7.52 10.25
N GLY A 300 20.96 7.96 11.25
CA GLY A 300 22.15 7.25 11.75
C GLY A 300 23.49 7.81 11.27
N VAL A 301 23.51 8.56 10.15
CA VAL A 301 24.72 9.23 9.64
C VAL A 301 24.37 10.65 9.20
N ILE A 302 24.83 11.64 9.96
CA ILE A 302 24.45 13.06 9.80
C ILE A 302 24.80 13.64 8.43
N ASP A 303 25.89 13.16 7.84
CA ASP A 303 26.40 13.64 6.55
C ASP A 303 25.78 12.88 5.37
N TYR A 304 24.79 12.02 5.60
CA TYR A 304 24.15 11.23 4.56
C TYR A 304 22.72 11.72 4.26
N ALA A 305 22.29 11.49 3.03
CA ALA A 305 20.91 11.71 2.58
C ALA A 305 20.51 10.64 1.56
N TRP A 306 19.20 10.47 1.37
CA TRP A 306 18.67 9.49 0.43
C TRP A 306 18.74 10.00 -1.01
N TYR A 307 19.18 9.13 -1.92
CA TYR A 307 19.09 9.36 -3.37
C TYR A 307 18.59 8.12 -4.10
N ILE A 308 18.01 8.35 -5.28
CA ILE A 308 17.33 7.34 -6.09
C ILE A 308 18.13 7.13 -7.37
N PHE A 309 18.40 5.88 -7.73
CA PHE A 309 19.03 5.48 -8.99
C PHE A 309 17.96 5.14 -10.01
N PHE A 310 17.81 5.96 -11.05
CA PHE A 310 16.95 5.65 -12.19
C PHE A 310 17.66 4.81 -13.25
N ASP A 311 18.89 4.36 -13.07
CA ASP A 311 19.49 3.31 -13.91
C ASP A 311 19.01 1.93 -13.49
N ASN A 312 18.80 1.68 -12.20
CA ASN A 312 18.47 0.34 -11.70
C ASN A 312 17.26 0.30 -10.77
N GLY A 313 16.77 1.45 -10.29
CA GLY A 313 15.61 1.59 -9.40
C GLY A 313 15.95 1.61 -7.90
N TYR A 314 17.23 1.62 -7.52
CA TYR A 314 17.64 1.53 -6.12
C TYR A 314 17.34 2.79 -5.33
N VAL A 315 17.02 2.60 -4.04
CA VAL A 315 16.83 3.67 -3.06
C VAL A 315 17.81 3.43 -1.92
N ILE A 316 18.88 4.22 -1.86
CA ILE A 316 19.98 4.04 -0.89
C ILE A 316 20.42 5.37 -0.27
N GLY A 317 21.05 5.30 0.90
CA GLY A 317 21.68 6.44 1.55
C GLY A 317 23.15 6.58 1.17
N GLY A 318 23.63 7.82 1.10
CA GLY A 318 25.07 8.09 0.94
C GLY A 318 25.42 9.56 1.21
N SER A 319 26.71 9.88 1.06
CA SER A 319 27.27 11.18 1.46
C SER A 319 26.61 12.38 0.75
N ARG A 320 26.37 13.46 1.51
CA ARG A 320 25.90 14.78 1.06
C ARG A 320 26.97 15.58 0.31
N ASP A 321 28.22 15.13 0.31
CA ASP A 321 29.33 15.77 -0.42
C ASP A 321 29.16 15.69 -1.94
N TYR A 322 28.27 14.82 -2.42
CA TYR A 322 28.03 14.67 -3.85
C TYR A 322 27.23 15.84 -4.42
N SER A 323 27.63 16.25 -5.63
CA SER A 323 26.84 17.17 -6.45
C SER A 323 25.98 16.37 -7.41
N LEU A 324 24.67 16.25 -7.14
CA LEU A 324 23.75 15.42 -7.91
C LEU A 324 22.65 16.24 -8.62
N PRO A 325 22.07 15.72 -9.71
CA PRO A 325 20.88 16.27 -10.34
C PRO A 325 19.66 16.30 -9.40
N VAL A 326 18.75 17.24 -9.68
CA VAL A 326 17.49 17.42 -8.94
C VAL A 326 16.31 17.49 -9.93
N ARG A 327 15.20 16.86 -9.55
CA ARG A 327 13.90 17.00 -10.21
C ARG A 327 12.90 17.53 -9.18
N LEU A 328 12.15 18.57 -9.52
CA LEU A 328 11.20 19.16 -8.59
C LEU A 328 9.80 18.57 -8.74
N VAL A 329 9.09 18.57 -7.62
CA VAL A 329 7.71 18.13 -7.46
C VAL A 329 6.90 19.22 -6.76
N ARG A 330 5.58 19.21 -6.94
CA ARG A 330 4.63 20.00 -6.16
C ARG A 330 3.38 19.19 -5.87
N ALA A 331 2.62 19.63 -4.87
CA ALA A 331 1.27 19.14 -4.67
C ALA A 331 0.40 19.61 -5.85
N SER A 332 -0.45 18.73 -6.39
CA SER A 332 -1.40 19.16 -7.42
C SER A 332 -2.43 20.12 -6.80
N GLN A 333 -2.36 21.39 -7.19
CA GLN A 333 -3.50 22.29 -7.12
C GLN A 333 -4.07 22.41 -8.53
N SER A 334 -5.31 21.95 -8.70
CA SER A 334 -6.08 22.11 -9.93
C SER A 334 -6.31 23.61 -10.20
N SER A 335 -5.41 24.26 -10.93
CA SER A 335 -5.57 25.62 -11.39
C SER A 335 -6.44 25.64 -12.64
N ASP A 336 -7.74 25.87 -12.44
CA ASP A 336 -8.65 26.63 -13.32
C ASP A 336 -10.04 26.65 -12.64
N ILE A 337 -10.33 27.69 -11.85
CA ILE A 337 -11.68 27.94 -11.32
C ILE A 337 -12.25 29.18 -12.01
N ASP A 338 -13.15 28.92 -12.96
CA ASP A 338 -14.15 29.87 -13.43
C ASP A 338 -15.14 30.16 -12.28
N LEU A 339 -15.11 31.39 -11.75
CA LEU A 339 -15.97 31.84 -10.65
C LEU A 339 -17.46 31.96 -11.02
N ASN A 340 -17.83 31.74 -12.29
CA ASN A 340 -19.22 31.76 -12.76
C ASN A 340 -19.80 30.36 -13.06
N ALA A 341 -18.99 29.30 -12.94
CA ALA A 341 -19.50 27.93 -13.05
C ALA A 341 -20.29 27.54 -11.78
N PRO A 342 -21.44 26.85 -11.89
CA PRO A 342 -22.24 26.48 -10.74
C PRO A 342 -21.44 25.56 -9.79
N ALA A 343 -21.23 26.02 -8.56
CA ALA A 343 -20.48 25.27 -7.55
C ALA A 343 -21.29 24.06 -7.08
N ASN A 344 -20.76 22.84 -7.24
CA ASN A 344 -21.39 21.66 -6.68
C ASN A 344 -21.04 21.56 -5.20
N VAL A 345 -22.00 21.25 -4.34
CA VAL A 345 -21.77 21.14 -2.89
C VAL A 345 -22.38 19.85 -2.37
N VAL A 346 -21.66 19.16 -1.49
CA VAL A 346 -22.21 18.08 -0.67
C VAL A 346 -22.25 18.56 0.79
N LEU A 347 -23.45 18.58 1.36
CA LEU A 347 -23.68 18.89 2.77
C LEU A 347 -24.02 17.60 3.53
N PHE A 348 -23.17 17.25 4.48
CA PHE A 348 -23.29 16.03 5.27
C PHE A 348 -24.00 16.28 6.61
N LEU A 349 -25.02 15.47 6.91
CA LEU A 349 -25.86 15.58 8.10
C LEU A 349 -25.72 14.34 8.97
N HIS A 350 -25.07 14.47 10.12
CA HIS A 350 -24.88 13.34 11.05
C HIS A 350 -26.19 12.90 11.72
N GLY A 351 -26.18 11.68 12.26
CA GLY A 351 -27.31 11.11 13.01
C GLY A 351 -27.24 11.38 14.52
N MET A 352 -28.16 10.76 15.26
CA MET A 352 -28.15 10.77 16.74
C MET A 352 -26.89 10.14 17.30
N ASN A 353 -26.46 10.60 18.48
CA ASN A 353 -25.28 10.09 19.21
C ASN A 353 -24.05 9.97 18.33
N SER A 354 -23.96 10.87 17.35
CA SER A 354 -22.84 11.02 16.45
C SER A 354 -22.58 12.50 16.24
N ASN A 355 -21.49 12.81 15.56
CA ASN A 355 -21.04 14.18 15.32
C ASN A 355 -20.52 14.32 13.89
N ILE A 356 -19.96 15.48 13.55
CA ILE A 356 -19.40 15.75 12.21
C ILE A 356 -18.34 14.74 11.76
N PHE A 357 -17.68 14.02 12.68
CA PHE A 357 -16.67 13.02 12.36
C PHE A 357 -17.25 11.73 11.76
N THR A 358 -18.59 11.55 11.75
CA THR A 358 -19.30 10.47 11.02
C THR A 358 -18.88 10.37 9.54
N TRP A 359 -18.38 11.46 8.99
CA TRP A 359 -18.09 11.61 7.57
C TRP A 359 -16.59 11.65 7.28
N ASN A 360 -15.73 11.34 8.25
CA ASN A 360 -14.28 11.48 8.08
C ASN A 360 -13.73 10.60 6.96
N ASN A 361 -14.22 9.36 6.76
CA ASN A 361 -13.69 8.54 5.65
C ASN A 361 -14.13 9.05 4.27
N ILE A 362 -15.35 9.58 4.14
CA ILE A 362 -15.78 10.18 2.86
C ILE A 362 -15.06 11.51 2.59
N VAL A 363 -14.78 12.26 3.66
CA VAL A 363 -14.04 13.53 3.63
C VAL A 363 -12.56 13.31 3.32
N SER A 364 -11.93 12.27 3.87
CA SER A 364 -10.54 11.92 3.56
C SER A 364 -10.40 11.42 2.12
N GLN A 365 -11.31 10.53 1.70
CA GLN A 365 -11.25 9.88 0.38
C GLN A 365 -11.51 10.85 -0.77
N TYR A 366 -12.48 11.75 -0.66
CA TYR A 366 -12.90 12.60 -1.78
C TYR A 366 -12.59 14.08 -1.61
N PHE A 367 -12.20 14.53 -0.42
CA PHE A 367 -11.97 15.95 -0.14
C PHE A 367 -10.64 16.23 0.57
N ALA A 368 -9.72 15.25 0.63
CA ALA A 368 -8.40 15.41 1.25
C ALA A 368 -8.44 16.02 2.67
N ASN A 369 -9.44 15.62 3.46
CA ASN A 369 -9.73 16.14 4.80
C ASN A 369 -10.23 17.61 4.87
N GLN A 370 -10.47 18.26 3.73
CA GLN A 370 -10.92 19.64 3.65
C GLN A 370 -12.45 19.73 3.55
N CYS A 371 -13.13 19.58 4.69
CA CYS A 371 -14.58 19.72 4.78
C CYS A 371 -15.00 20.45 6.06
N PRO A 372 -15.16 21.78 6.03
CA PRO A 372 -15.45 22.59 7.22
C PRO A 372 -16.77 22.20 7.91
N GLY A 373 -16.76 22.28 9.24
CA GLY A 373 -17.97 22.18 10.06
C GLY A 373 -18.78 23.47 10.04
N ILE A 374 -20.10 23.35 10.12
CA ILE A 374 -21.05 24.45 10.23
C ILE A 374 -21.83 24.27 11.53
N TYR A 375 -21.75 25.25 12.42
CA TYR A 375 -22.53 25.29 13.66
C TYR A 375 -23.28 26.62 13.70
N ASP A 376 -24.59 26.58 13.93
CA ASP A 376 -25.47 27.76 13.98
C ASP A 376 -25.30 28.71 12.77
N GLY A 377 -25.22 28.14 11.55
CA GLY A 377 -25.04 28.92 10.32
C GLY A 377 -23.68 29.63 10.18
N ASN A 378 -22.69 29.33 11.03
CA ASN A 378 -21.35 29.91 10.97
C ASN A 378 -20.33 28.94 10.35
N ILE A 379 -19.52 29.44 9.41
CA ILE A 379 -18.46 28.69 8.73
C ILE A 379 -17.11 29.26 9.15
N ASN A 380 -16.30 28.45 9.82
CA ASN A 380 -15.00 28.88 10.36
C ASN A 380 -13.88 28.91 9.31
N LEU A 381 -13.99 28.13 8.25
CA LEU A 381 -12.98 28.01 7.17
C LEU A 381 -13.68 27.81 5.83
N LYS A 382 -13.19 28.44 4.76
CA LYS A 382 -13.73 28.24 3.40
C LYS A 382 -13.35 26.85 2.90
N ALA A 383 -14.31 26.10 2.35
CA ALA A 383 -14.05 24.78 1.78
C ALA A 383 -13.29 24.89 0.44
N THR A 384 -12.44 23.90 0.17
CA THR A 384 -11.79 23.72 -1.14
C THR A 384 -12.55 22.68 -1.94
N ALA A 385 -12.60 22.85 -3.26
CA ALA A 385 -13.23 21.87 -4.13
C ALA A 385 -12.34 20.64 -4.33
N ASN A 386 -12.96 19.48 -4.50
CA ASN A 386 -12.29 18.26 -4.94
C ASN A 386 -12.05 18.23 -6.47
N ALA A 387 -11.48 17.14 -6.96
CA ALA A 387 -11.21 16.91 -8.38
C ALA A 387 -12.45 16.91 -9.30
N GLN A 388 -13.67 16.91 -8.75
CA GLN A 388 -14.94 17.02 -9.50
C GLN A 388 -15.56 18.42 -9.40
N ASN A 389 -14.82 19.42 -8.93
CA ASN A 389 -15.31 20.76 -8.62
C ASN A 389 -16.47 20.75 -7.61
N THR A 390 -16.39 19.86 -6.62
CA THR A 390 -17.39 19.74 -5.54
C THR A 390 -16.78 20.21 -4.23
N TYR A 391 -17.50 21.08 -3.52
CA TYR A 391 -17.17 21.54 -2.17
C TYR A 391 -17.87 20.68 -1.12
N CYS A 392 -17.26 20.55 0.05
CA CYS A 392 -17.78 19.75 1.15
C CYS A 392 -18.03 20.59 2.41
N TYR A 393 -19.17 20.38 3.06
CA TYR A 393 -19.47 20.92 4.39
C TYR A 393 -20.14 19.86 5.28
N ARG A 394 -19.98 19.99 6.60
CA ARG A 394 -20.60 19.12 7.62
C ARG A 394 -21.37 19.96 8.62
N ILE A 395 -22.64 19.65 8.88
CA ILE A 395 -23.41 20.35 9.92
C ILE A 395 -23.14 19.72 11.28
N THR A 396 -22.93 20.54 12.31
CA THR A 396 -22.91 20.16 13.72
C THR A 396 -24.28 20.52 14.30
N PHE A 397 -25.12 19.52 14.60
CA PHE A 397 -26.44 19.77 15.20
C PHE A 397 -26.35 20.17 16.68
N GLY A 398 -27.35 20.91 17.15
CA GLY A 398 -27.52 21.24 18.58
C GLY A 398 -27.43 22.73 18.90
N ALA A 399 -27.66 23.61 17.92
CA ALA A 399 -27.69 25.06 18.16
C ALA A 399 -28.87 25.48 19.06
N TYR A 400 -29.97 24.72 19.05
CA TYR A 400 -31.16 25.01 19.85
C TYR A 400 -31.18 24.36 21.25
N ASP A 401 -30.17 23.56 21.61
CA ASP A 401 -30.14 22.81 22.88
C ASP A 401 -29.86 23.71 24.10
N ALA A 402 -29.23 24.87 23.91
CA ALA A 402 -28.91 25.83 24.98
C ALA A 402 -30.14 26.39 25.73
N ALA A 403 -31.36 26.15 25.22
CA ALA A 403 -32.61 26.60 25.82
C ALA A 403 -33.23 25.60 26.84
N SER A 404 -32.73 24.36 26.97
CA SER A 404 -33.29 23.34 27.88
C SER A 404 -32.17 22.47 28.51
N PRO A 405 -31.51 22.94 29.59
CA PRO A 405 -30.17 22.47 29.93
C PRO A 405 -30.07 21.02 30.40
N ASP A 406 -31.14 20.37 30.86
CA ASP A 406 -31.02 19.06 31.53
C ASP A 406 -32.21 18.10 31.30
N LYS A 407 -33.08 18.40 30.33
CA LYS A 407 -34.25 17.58 30.02
C LYS A 407 -34.42 17.37 28.52
N GLY A 408 -34.58 16.11 28.12
CA GLY A 408 -34.96 15.76 26.74
C GLY A 408 -36.43 16.10 26.45
N LEU A 409 -36.87 15.93 25.19
CA LEU A 409 -38.24 16.24 24.71
C LEU A 409 -39.37 15.51 25.46
N GLU A 410 -39.06 14.47 26.22
CA GLU A 410 -39.99 13.69 27.05
C GLU A 410 -39.96 14.11 28.54
N ASP A 411 -39.38 15.28 28.85
CA ASP A 411 -39.31 15.88 30.20
C ASP A 411 -38.51 15.04 31.24
N ALA A 412 -37.74 14.07 30.75
CA ALA A 412 -36.91 13.17 31.54
C ALA A 412 -35.47 13.69 31.72
N TRP A 413 -34.99 13.62 32.96
CA TRP A 413 -33.60 13.96 33.33
C TRP A 413 -32.64 12.85 32.89
N SER A 414 -31.54 13.23 32.27
CA SER A 414 -30.39 12.34 32.02
C SER A 414 -29.52 12.18 33.27
N TYR A 415 -28.91 11.01 33.48
CA TYR A 415 -28.12 10.72 34.68
C TYR A 415 -26.61 10.83 34.40
N GLY A 416 -25.89 11.54 35.28
CA GLY A 416 -24.42 11.55 35.32
C GLY A 416 -23.71 12.46 34.31
N GLU A 417 -23.29 13.64 34.77
CA GLU A 417 -21.89 14.10 34.74
C GLU A 417 -21.81 15.51 35.35
N SER A 418 -21.24 15.59 36.55
CA SER A 418 -21.07 16.83 37.32
C SER A 418 -19.84 17.65 36.91
N ASN A 419 -19.44 17.63 35.63
CA ASN A 419 -18.17 18.24 35.16
C ASN A 419 -18.30 19.20 33.96
N GLY A 420 -19.44 19.87 33.79
CA GLY A 420 -19.52 21.10 32.99
C GLY A 420 -19.38 20.97 31.46
N TYR A 421 -19.43 19.76 30.89
CA TYR A 421 -19.56 19.53 29.45
C TYR A 421 -21.01 19.22 29.07
N HIS A 422 -21.87 20.24 28.98
CA HIS A 422 -23.28 20.14 28.62
C HIS A 422 -23.55 19.90 27.10
N SER A 423 -22.73 19.15 26.37
CA SER A 423 -22.71 19.28 24.88
C SER A 423 -22.80 17.99 24.07
N ALA A 424 -23.31 16.88 24.61
CA ALA A 424 -23.29 15.59 23.91
C ALA A 424 -24.68 15.01 23.56
N GLY A 425 -25.76 15.77 23.67
CA GLY A 425 -27.10 15.34 23.24
C GLY A 425 -27.81 16.44 22.45
N ASP A 426 -28.26 16.12 21.24
CA ASP A 426 -29.15 16.98 20.45
C ASP A 426 -30.61 16.65 20.78
N TYR A 427 -31.31 17.59 21.41
CA TYR A 427 -32.70 17.46 21.86
C TYR A 427 -33.68 18.25 20.98
N SER A 428 -33.24 18.68 19.79
CA SER A 428 -34.02 19.53 18.92
C SER A 428 -35.20 18.80 18.27
N THR A 429 -36.35 19.47 18.21
CA THR A 429 -37.52 19.03 17.43
C THR A 429 -37.18 18.96 15.93
N PHE A 430 -38.01 18.26 15.12
CA PHE A 430 -37.78 18.21 13.67
C PHE A 430 -37.81 19.60 13.02
N ASP A 431 -38.61 20.53 13.54
CA ASP A 431 -38.67 21.90 13.03
C ASP A 431 -37.37 22.67 13.31
N GLN A 432 -36.81 22.53 14.51
CA GLN A 432 -35.51 23.11 14.88
C GLN A 432 -34.38 22.51 14.05
N LEU A 433 -34.35 21.18 13.90
CA LEU A 433 -33.38 20.50 13.03
C LEU A 433 -33.48 20.96 11.57
N GLY A 434 -34.69 21.12 11.05
CA GLY A 434 -34.91 21.68 9.71
C GLY A 434 -34.38 23.11 9.58
N SER A 435 -34.52 23.93 10.64
CA SER A 435 -34.02 25.31 10.69
C SER A 435 -32.49 25.38 10.75
N GLU A 436 -31.83 24.43 11.42
CA GLU A 436 -30.36 24.32 11.40
C GLU A 436 -29.83 23.98 10.00
N VAL A 437 -30.52 23.08 9.27
CA VAL A 437 -30.17 22.77 7.86
C VAL A 437 -30.35 23.99 6.95
N ASP A 438 -31.44 24.75 7.12
CA ASP A 438 -31.69 25.98 6.36
C ASP A 438 -30.61 27.05 6.60
N SER A 439 -30.21 27.20 7.87
CA SER A 439 -29.16 28.15 8.28
C SER A 439 -27.79 27.75 7.68
N ALA A 440 -27.48 26.45 7.66
CA ALA A 440 -26.25 25.95 7.04
C ALA A 440 -26.23 26.21 5.52
N ILE A 441 -27.34 25.99 4.82
CA ILE A 441 -27.44 26.28 3.38
C ILE A 441 -27.30 27.80 3.12
N THR A 442 -27.91 28.63 3.96
CA THR A 442 -27.76 30.10 3.88
C THR A 442 -26.29 30.50 3.96
N ALA A 443 -25.55 29.94 4.92
CA ALA A 443 -24.12 30.21 5.11
C ALA A 443 -23.28 29.79 3.90
N ILE A 444 -23.56 28.61 3.33
CA ILE A 444 -22.89 28.11 2.12
C ILE A 444 -23.17 29.05 0.94
N LYS A 445 -24.43 29.44 0.71
CA LYS A 445 -24.80 30.33 -0.41
C LYS A 445 -24.22 31.73 -0.29
N LYS A 446 -23.97 32.22 0.94
CA LYS A 446 -23.25 33.48 1.15
C LYS A 446 -21.81 33.42 0.60
N GLN A 447 -21.17 32.25 0.65
CA GLN A 447 -19.82 32.04 0.09
C GLN A 447 -19.83 31.57 -1.37
N LEU A 448 -20.86 30.82 -1.75
CA LEU A 448 -21.05 30.19 -3.06
C LEU A 448 -22.47 30.47 -3.58
N PRO A 449 -22.73 31.67 -4.15
CA PRO A 449 -24.09 32.10 -4.51
C PRO A 449 -24.81 31.17 -5.51
N THR A 450 -24.07 30.47 -6.36
CA THR A 450 -24.58 29.57 -7.40
C THR A 450 -24.63 28.09 -6.96
N ALA A 451 -24.49 27.82 -5.66
CA ALA A 451 -24.35 26.47 -5.12
C ALA A 451 -25.53 25.55 -5.46
N LYS A 452 -25.22 24.39 -6.04
CA LYS A 452 -26.11 23.23 -6.20
C LYS A 452 -25.77 22.20 -5.13
N ILE A 453 -26.68 21.98 -4.19
CA ILE A 453 -26.41 21.26 -2.95
C ILE A 453 -27.05 19.87 -2.96
N LEU A 454 -26.25 18.85 -2.75
CA LEU A 454 -26.69 17.50 -2.43
C LEU A 454 -26.66 17.31 -0.91
N LEU A 455 -27.80 16.97 -0.32
CA LEU A 455 -27.90 16.61 1.09
C LEU A 455 -27.58 15.12 1.26
N VAL A 456 -26.69 14.78 2.18
CA VAL A 456 -26.39 13.38 2.54
C VAL A 456 -26.62 13.19 4.04
N GLY A 457 -27.75 12.58 4.38
CA GLY A 457 -28.20 12.45 5.77
C GLY A 457 -28.10 11.03 6.30
N HIS A 458 -27.45 10.86 7.45
CA HIS A 458 -27.37 9.60 8.17
C HIS A 458 -28.40 9.55 9.30
N ASN A 459 -29.24 8.50 9.34
CA ASN A 459 -30.23 8.30 10.41
C ASN A 459 -31.10 9.57 10.64
N ARG A 460 -31.10 10.16 11.84
CA ARG A 460 -31.83 11.40 12.19
C ARG A 460 -31.41 12.60 11.34
N GLY A 461 -30.19 12.66 10.83
CA GLY A 461 -29.78 13.68 9.84
C GLY A 461 -30.58 13.59 8.54
N GLY A 462 -31.04 12.40 8.15
CA GLY A 462 -31.97 12.22 7.03
C GLY A 462 -33.40 12.70 7.33
N LEU A 463 -33.84 12.60 8.59
CA LEU A 463 -35.12 13.16 9.05
C LEU A 463 -35.04 14.69 9.15
N ALA A 464 -33.92 15.25 9.60
CA ALA A 464 -33.65 16.69 9.59
C ALA A 464 -33.70 17.28 8.17
N ALA A 465 -33.04 16.64 7.21
CA ALA A 465 -33.11 17.03 5.80
C ALA A 465 -34.56 17.01 5.26
N ARG A 466 -35.34 16.00 5.63
CA ARG A 466 -36.76 15.92 5.25
C ARG A 466 -37.60 17.00 5.91
N ALA A 467 -37.40 17.26 7.19
CA ALA A 467 -38.09 18.32 7.91
C ALA A 467 -37.88 19.67 7.22
N PHE A 468 -36.62 20.03 6.91
CA PHE A 468 -36.29 21.21 6.11
C PHE A 468 -37.03 21.24 4.77
N LEU A 469 -36.94 20.17 3.96
CA LEU A 469 -37.55 20.15 2.63
C LEU A 469 -39.08 20.25 2.68
N GLN A 470 -39.72 19.63 3.68
CA GLN A 470 -41.18 19.52 3.82
C GLN A 470 -41.81 20.67 4.62
N GLN A 471 -41.01 21.57 5.22
CA GLN A 471 -41.51 22.73 5.98
C GLN A 471 -42.52 23.56 5.16
N PRO A 472 -43.65 24.02 5.75
CA PRO A 472 -44.71 24.72 5.02
C PRO A 472 -44.28 26.11 4.50
N LEU A 473 -43.38 26.78 5.23
CA LEU A 473 -42.82 28.07 4.84
C LEU A 473 -41.70 27.85 3.81
N SER A 474 -41.86 28.41 2.62
CA SER A 474 -40.91 28.27 1.53
C SER A 474 -39.64 29.09 1.81
N SER A 475 -38.61 28.48 2.39
CA SER A 475 -37.25 29.03 2.31
C SER A 475 -36.76 28.97 0.86
N GLU A 476 -36.25 30.08 0.32
CA GLU A 476 -35.64 30.15 -1.01
C GLU A 476 -34.43 29.20 -1.16
N ASN A 477 -33.85 28.74 -0.04
CA ASN A 477 -32.76 27.78 -0.01
C ASN A 477 -33.16 26.37 -0.46
N LYS A 478 -34.46 26.05 -0.47
CA LYS A 478 -34.93 24.77 -1.03
C LYS A 478 -34.57 24.65 -2.51
N ASN A 479 -34.56 25.77 -3.23
CA ASN A 479 -34.29 25.81 -4.67
C ASN A 479 -32.83 25.46 -5.03
N SER A 480 -31.90 25.60 -4.08
CA SER A 480 -30.51 25.19 -4.27
C SER A 480 -30.26 23.70 -4.06
N VAL A 481 -31.22 22.95 -3.49
CA VAL A 481 -31.05 21.51 -3.26
C VAL A 481 -31.36 20.73 -4.54
N VAL A 482 -30.41 19.93 -5.01
CA VAL A 482 -30.56 19.12 -6.24
C VAL A 482 -30.82 17.65 -5.96
N GLY A 483 -30.58 17.20 -4.73
CA GLY A 483 -30.93 15.86 -4.29
C GLY A 483 -30.73 15.60 -2.81
N LEU A 484 -31.27 14.47 -2.36
CA LEU A 484 -31.14 13.94 -1.01
C LEU A 484 -30.74 12.47 -1.10
N ILE A 485 -29.60 12.11 -0.51
CA ILE A 485 -29.21 10.73 -0.24
C ILE A 485 -29.38 10.48 1.25
N THR A 486 -30.04 9.38 1.60
CA THR A 486 -30.11 8.95 2.99
C THR A 486 -29.47 7.60 3.23
N THR A 487 -28.83 7.47 4.40
CA THR A 487 -28.17 6.24 4.86
C THR A 487 -28.73 5.80 6.21
N GLY A 488 -28.92 4.49 6.37
CA GLY A 488 -29.58 3.91 7.56
C GLY A 488 -31.10 4.15 7.59
N THR A 489 -31.79 3.61 8.59
CA THR A 489 -33.22 3.90 8.81
C THR A 489 -33.51 4.04 10.32
N PRO A 490 -34.61 4.72 10.73
CA PRO A 490 -35.86 4.86 9.99
C PRO A 490 -36.37 6.26 9.67
N HIS A 491 -36.48 6.52 8.36
CA HIS A 491 -37.29 7.56 7.75
C HIS A 491 -38.79 7.45 8.06
N ASN A 492 -39.25 6.36 8.68
CA ASN A 492 -40.64 6.16 9.10
C ASN A 492 -40.76 5.96 10.62
N GLY A 493 -39.73 6.31 11.41
CA GLY A 493 -39.66 5.97 12.84
C GLY A 493 -39.41 4.48 13.13
N THR A 494 -39.08 4.15 14.38
CA THR A 494 -38.65 2.82 14.82
C THR A 494 -39.72 2.13 15.68
N PRO A 495 -40.04 0.85 15.46
CA PRO A 495 -40.94 0.12 16.35
C PRO A 495 -40.40 -0.01 17.78
N ILE A 496 -39.07 -0.06 17.97
CA ILE A 496 -38.46 -0.21 19.30
C ILE A 496 -38.74 1.01 20.20
N GLY A 497 -39.01 2.18 19.59
CA GLY A 497 -39.43 3.38 20.30
C GLY A 497 -40.76 3.23 21.04
N ARG A 498 -41.60 2.27 20.63
CA ARG A 498 -42.89 1.95 21.27
C ARG A 498 -42.75 1.38 22.68
N ILE A 499 -41.54 0.95 23.07
CA ILE A 499 -41.30 0.45 24.43
C ILE A 499 -41.68 1.52 25.47
N TYR A 500 -41.45 2.81 25.19
CA TYR A 500 -41.83 3.90 26.09
C TYR A 500 -43.34 4.03 26.25
N ASP A 501 -44.11 3.93 25.16
CA ASP A 501 -45.58 3.92 25.20
C ASP A 501 -46.12 2.71 25.99
N TYR A 502 -45.50 1.53 25.81
CA TYR A 502 -45.87 0.32 26.55
C TYR A 502 -45.71 0.52 28.06
N ILE A 503 -44.61 1.11 28.49
CA ILE A 503 -44.27 1.35 29.90
C ILE A 503 -45.27 2.30 30.55
N GLN A 504 -45.52 3.44 29.91
CA GLN A 504 -46.47 4.45 30.38
C GLN A 504 -47.87 3.86 30.57
N THR A 505 -48.27 2.97 29.67
CA THR A 505 -49.63 2.41 29.65
C THR A 505 -49.79 1.22 30.60
N ASN A 506 -48.76 0.38 30.73
CA ASN A 506 -48.91 -0.93 31.37
C ASN A 506 -48.16 -1.08 32.69
N LEU A 507 -47.04 -0.37 32.89
CA LEU A 507 -46.13 -0.61 34.03
C LEU A 507 -46.20 0.48 35.11
N LEU A 508 -46.78 1.64 34.84
CA LEU A 508 -46.94 2.74 35.80
C LEU A 508 -48.37 2.82 36.37
N ASN A 509 -48.49 3.20 37.64
CA ASN A 509 -49.74 3.61 38.29
C ASN A 509 -50.18 5.00 37.78
N ALA A 510 -51.43 5.38 38.06
CA ALA A 510 -51.98 6.68 37.64
C ALA A 510 -51.21 7.90 38.23
N ASP A 511 -50.45 7.70 39.31
CA ASP A 511 -49.60 8.71 39.94
C ASP A 511 -48.14 8.68 39.42
N GLY A 512 -47.84 7.85 38.41
CA GLY A 512 -46.51 7.71 37.82
C GLY A 512 -45.55 6.83 38.62
N THR A 513 -46.01 6.15 39.68
CA THR A 513 -45.20 5.18 40.43
C THR A 513 -45.16 3.82 39.73
N ARG A 514 -44.10 3.02 39.96
CA ARG A 514 -43.99 1.67 39.38
C ARG A 514 -45.07 0.76 39.95
N LYS A 515 -45.77 0.02 39.10
CA LYS A 515 -46.55 -1.14 39.54
C LYS A 515 -45.57 -2.19 40.10
N THR A 516 -45.79 -2.63 41.34
CA THR A 516 -45.02 -3.69 41.99
C THR A 516 -45.76 -5.02 41.87
N THR A 517 -45.05 -6.13 41.67
CA THR A 517 -45.67 -7.47 41.76
C THR A 517 -46.27 -7.66 43.15
N SER A 518 -47.58 -7.91 43.19
CA SER A 518 -48.25 -8.33 44.43
C SER A 518 -47.62 -9.64 44.88
N ILE A 519 -47.29 -9.73 46.17
CA ILE A 519 -46.57 -10.80 46.88
C ILE A 519 -47.22 -12.21 46.80
N LEU A 520 -48.15 -12.48 45.89
CA LEU A 520 -48.92 -13.73 45.86
C LEU A 520 -48.97 -14.51 44.53
N ASP A 521 -48.31 -14.07 43.45
CA ASP A 521 -48.15 -14.91 42.25
C ASP A 521 -46.67 -15.21 41.99
N VAL A 522 -46.20 -16.30 42.58
CA VAL A 522 -44.83 -16.84 42.45
C VAL A 522 -44.52 -17.40 41.05
N ASN A 523 -45.37 -17.14 40.04
CA ASN A 523 -45.23 -17.67 38.69
C ASN A 523 -45.19 -16.60 37.58
N ASP A 524 -45.31 -15.30 37.88
CA ASP A 524 -45.37 -14.23 36.86
C ASP A 524 -44.44 -13.05 37.21
N ASP A 525 -43.14 -13.20 36.92
CA ASP A 525 -42.10 -12.21 37.21
C ASP A 525 -41.92 -11.14 36.09
N TRP A 526 -42.88 -11.05 35.17
CA TRP A 526 -42.76 -10.31 33.91
C TRP A 526 -42.67 -8.77 34.08
N ILE A 527 -43.25 -8.21 35.15
CA ILE A 527 -43.13 -6.78 35.47
C ILE A 527 -41.70 -6.43 35.90
N SER A 528 -41.00 -7.36 36.58
CA SER A 528 -39.65 -7.11 37.07
C SER A 528 -38.64 -7.16 35.92
N GLU A 529 -38.81 -8.08 34.97
CA GLU A 529 -38.04 -8.17 33.73
C GLU A 529 -38.18 -6.89 32.90
N ASP A 530 -39.43 -6.43 32.68
CA ASP A 530 -39.69 -5.18 31.95
C ASP A 530 -39.02 -3.96 32.63
N TRP A 531 -39.06 -3.86 33.97
CA TRP A 531 -38.37 -2.79 34.71
C TRP A 531 -36.84 -2.87 34.65
N GLN A 532 -36.27 -4.07 34.56
CA GLN A 532 -34.81 -4.25 34.39
C GLN A 532 -34.34 -3.76 33.02
N ALA A 533 -35.07 -4.08 31.94
CA ALA A 533 -34.79 -3.53 30.61
C ALA A 533 -34.85 -1.99 30.62
N ILE A 534 -35.79 -1.41 31.35
CA ILE A 534 -35.96 0.04 31.48
C ILE A 534 -34.85 0.68 32.29
N ASP A 535 -34.48 0.09 33.42
CA ASP A 535 -33.39 0.61 34.24
C ASP A 535 -32.05 0.51 33.51
N LEU A 536 -31.90 -0.51 32.67
CA LEU A 536 -30.75 -0.65 31.78
C LEU A 536 -30.76 0.45 30.71
N LEU A 537 -31.89 0.70 30.04
CA LEU A 537 -32.04 1.76 29.01
C LEU A 537 -32.00 3.18 29.59
N ASN A 538 -32.28 3.35 30.88
CA ASN A 538 -32.19 4.63 31.59
C ASN A 538 -30.85 4.79 32.34
N GLY A 539 -29.89 3.91 32.13
CA GLY A 539 -28.58 3.94 32.79
C GLY A 539 -28.63 3.85 34.32
N LYS A 540 -29.76 3.43 34.91
CA LYS A 540 -29.96 3.30 36.36
C LYS A 540 -29.30 2.04 36.92
N ILE A 541 -29.25 0.98 36.11
CA ILE A 541 -28.44 -0.21 36.40
C ILE A 541 -27.34 -0.32 35.35
N GLY A 542 -26.18 -0.78 35.80
CA GLY A 542 -25.01 -1.00 34.96
C GLY A 542 -24.33 -2.31 35.35
N PHE A 543 -23.65 -2.94 34.40
CA PHE A 543 -22.85 -4.14 34.64
C PHE A 543 -21.37 -3.82 34.46
N PHE A 544 -20.54 -4.22 35.43
CA PHE A 544 -19.09 -3.96 35.45
C PHE A 544 -18.70 -2.47 35.31
N GLY A 545 -19.56 -1.56 35.77
CA GLY A 545 -19.31 -0.11 35.75
C GLY A 545 -19.76 0.63 34.48
N TYR A 546 -20.49 -0.03 33.58
CA TYR A 546 -20.97 0.57 32.32
C TYR A 546 -22.49 0.74 32.30
N HIS A 547 -22.96 1.91 31.84
CA HIS A 547 -24.37 2.31 31.81
C HIS A 547 -24.84 2.60 30.37
N ILE A 548 -26.06 2.21 30.01
CA ILE A 548 -26.70 2.57 28.73
C ILE A 548 -27.74 3.65 29.03
N ASP A 549 -27.52 4.91 28.64
CA ASP A 549 -28.55 5.95 28.79
C ASP A 549 -29.18 6.30 27.43
N ALA A 550 -30.20 5.54 27.04
CA ALA A 550 -31.00 5.76 25.84
C ALA A 550 -31.87 7.04 25.91
N ARG A 551 -31.87 7.78 27.04
CA ARG A 551 -32.56 9.08 27.15
C ARG A 551 -31.82 10.22 26.43
N ARG A 552 -30.58 9.99 25.99
CA ARG A 552 -29.80 10.93 25.17
C ARG A 552 -29.59 10.34 23.76
N PRO A 553 -30.41 10.70 22.74
CA PRO A 553 -31.72 11.35 22.84
C PRO A 553 -32.90 10.53 22.22
N VAL A 554 -33.98 10.45 22.99
CA VAL A 554 -35.42 10.33 22.64
C VAL A 554 -35.88 9.22 21.67
N MET A 555 -36.00 7.99 22.18
CA MET A 555 -36.55 6.86 21.42
C MET A 555 -38.06 6.94 21.13
N GLY A 556 -38.87 7.49 22.05
CA GLY A 556 -40.33 7.60 21.87
C GLY A 556 -40.73 8.61 20.80
N PHE A 557 -40.03 9.73 20.71
CA PHE A 557 -40.17 10.71 19.61
C PHE A 557 -39.92 10.09 18.22
N LEU A 558 -39.00 9.13 18.14
CA LEU A 558 -38.69 8.39 16.94
C LEU A 558 -39.55 7.16 16.74
N ALA A 559 -40.50 6.86 17.62
CA ALA A 559 -41.39 5.73 17.45
C ALA A 559 -42.14 5.84 16.11
N ASP A 560 -42.30 4.73 15.39
CA ASP A 560 -42.97 4.74 14.08
C ASP A 560 -44.45 5.13 14.13
N ASN A 561 -45.06 5.10 15.33
CA ASN A 561 -46.39 5.57 15.67
C ASN A 561 -46.41 6.96 16.31
N SER A 562 -45.26 7.63 16.48
CA SER A 562 -45.21 8.94 17.13
C SER A 562 -45.94 10.00 16.29
N LEU A 563 -46.55 10.99 16.94
CA LEU A 563 -47.25 12.09 16.27
C LEU A 563 -46.31 12.87 15.32
N MET A 564 -45.02 12.93 15.65
CA MET A 564 -44.01 13.70 14.94
C MET A 564 -43.59 13.01 13.64
N ILE A 565 -43.36 11.70 13.70
CA ILE A 565 -43.10 10.87 12.52
C ILE A 565 -44.35 10.81 11.64
N LYS A 566 -45.54 10.72 12.23
CA LYS A 566 -46.81 10.77 11.50
C LYS A 566 -46.97 12.09 10.76
N ALA A 567 -46.76 13.24 11.41
CA ALA A 567 -46.83 14.56 10.78
C ALA A 567 -45.82 14.73 9.62
N LEU A 568 -44.58 14.25 9.79
CA LEU A 568 -43.58 14.27 8.71
C LEU A 568 -43.93 13.33 7.54
N ASN A 569 -44.67 12.25 7.81
CA ASN A 569 -45.15 11.32 6.79
C ASN A 569 -46.40 11.84 6.06
N ASP A 570 -47.32 12.47 6.77
CA ASP A 570 -48.53 13.06 6.20
C ASP A 570 -48.18 14.25 5.29
N SER A 571 -47.10 14.97 5.59
CA SER A 571 -46.58 16.08 4.77
C SER A 571 -45.67 15.63 3.61
N LYS A 572 -45.59 14.34 3.25
CA LYS A 572 -44.74 13.83 2.15
C LYS A 572 -45.03 14.50 0.80
N ALA A 573 -46.27 14.94 0.58
CA ALA A 573 -46.66 15.66 -0.63
C ALA A 573 -45.90 16.99 -0.82
N ASN A 574 -45.31 17.55 0.25
CA ASN A 574 -44.55 18.80 0.20
C ASN A 574 -43.08 18.61 -0.24
N LEU A 575 -42.65 17.38 -0.54
CA LEU A 575 -41.30 17.12 -1.02
C LEU A 575 -41.08 17.74 -2.42
N PRO A 576 -39.99 18.50 -2.63
CA PRO A 576 -39.72 19.12 -3.92
C PRO A 576 -39.31 18.10 -4.99
N ALA A 577 -39.41 18.47 -6.26
CA ALA A 577 -39.04 17.62 -7.40
C ALA A 577 -37.51 17.51 -7.60
N ILE A 578 -36.80 16.91 -6.63
CA ILE A 578 -35.35 16.69 -6.64
C ILE A 578 -35.00 15.20 -6.77
N LYS A 579 -33.70 14.86 -6.86
CA LYS A 579 -33.26 13.46 -6.92
C LYS A 579 -33.19 12.84 -5.52
N TYR A 580 -33.81 11.68 -5.33
CA TYR A 580 -33.79 10.95 -4.07
C TYR A 580 -33.06 9.62 -4.20
N GLY A 581 -32.07 9.39 -3.33
CA GLY A 581 -31.36 8.13 -3.22
C GLY A 581 -31.47 7.58 -1.80
N ARG A 582 -31.70 6.28 -1.67
CA ARG A 582 -31.68 5.60 -0.37
C ARG A 582 -30.66 4.48 -0.41
N LEU A 583 -29.76 4.47 0.58
CA LEU A 583 -28.83 3.38 0.82
C LEU A 583 -29.34 2.56 1.98
N ILE A 584 -29.81 1.35 1.65
CA ILE A 584 -30.24 0.35 2.62
C ILE A 584 -29.10 -0.66 2.74
N TYR A 585 -28.49 -0.70 3.91
CA TYR A 585 -27.46 -1.68 4.19
C TYR A 585 -28.07 -2.91 4.84
N SER A 586 -28.02 -4.06 4.16
CA SER A 586 -28.33 -5.34 4.78
C SER A 586 -27.11 -5.86 5.53
N LYS A 587 -27.28 -6.38 6.75
CA LYS A 587 -26.24 -7.05 7.57
C LYS A 587 -25.16 -6.12 8.16
N LEU A 588 -25.45 -4.83 8.38
CA LEU A 588 -24.56 -3.96 9.13
C LEU A 588 -24.78 -4.11 10.65
N ALA A 589 -23.68 -4.13 11.42
CA ALA A 589 -23.72 -3.98 12.87
C ALA A 589 -24.00 -2.51 13.19
N LEU A 590 -25.13 -2.21 13.81
CA LEU A 590 -25.50 -0.84 14.16
C LEU A 590 -25.61 -0.73 15.69
N GLY A 591 -24.66 -0.03 16.32
CA GLY A 591 -24.63 0.28 17.76
C GLY A 591 -23.90 -0.74 18.64
N ASP A 592 -23.31 -0.25 19.74
CA ASP A 592 -22.71 -1.05 20.82
C ASP A 592 -23.77 -1.60 21.78
N LEU A 593 -24.74 -2.35 21.26
CA LEU A 593 -25.38 -3.42 22.04
C LEU A 593 -24.62 -4.72 21.74
N HIS A 594 -23.35 -4.78 22.13
CA HIS A 594 -22.56 -6.00 21.99
C HIS A 594 -22.56 -6.84 23.28
N LYS A 595 -22.83 -8.14 23.07
CA LYS A 595 -22.42 -9.35 23.80
C LYS A 595 -23.32 -9.99 24.86
N PHE A 596 -24.37 -9.38 25.42
CA PHE A 596 -25.15 -10.08 26.47
C PHE A 596 -26.68 -9.95 26.48
N TYR A 597 -27.30 -9.17 25.59
CA TYR A 597 -28.75 -8.93 25.70
C TYR A 597 -29.47 -9.06 24.35
N SER A 598 -30.40 -10.01 24.26
CA SER A 598 -31.47 -9.99 23.26
C SER A 598 -32.64 -9.23 23.86
N LEU A 599 -33.28 -8.31 23.12
CA LEU A 599 -34.50 -7.65 23.61
C LEU A 599 -35.75 -8.53 23.37
N PHE A 600 -35.67 -9.55 22.52
CA PHE A 600 -36.79 -10.40 22.09
C PHE A 600 -36.36 -11.87 22.03
N ASP A 601 -37.31 -12.79 22.20
CA ASP A 601 -37.01 -14.22 22.23
C ASP A 601 -36.43 -14.72 20.90
N ASP A 602 -35.29 -15.44 20.98
CA ASP A 602 -34.85 -16.34 19.91
C ASP A 602 -35.53 -17.70 20.10
N VAL A 603 -36.26 -18.14 19.08
CA VAL A 603 -37.02 -19.39 19.10
C VAL A 603 -36.08 -20.58 19.34
N GLY A 604 -36.05 -21.10 20.56
CA GLY A 604 -35.42 -22.38 20.88
C GLY A 604 -34.27 -22.36 21.90
N ASN A 605 -33.97 -21.25 22.58
CA ASN A 605 -32.92 -21.21 23.60
C ASN A 605 -33.47 -20.84 24.99
N ALA A 606 -33.19 -21.66 26.00
CA ALA A 606 -33.72 -21.54 27.37
C ALA A 606 -33.00 -20.49 28.24
N GLY A 607 -32.60 -19.35 27.66
CA GLY A 607 -32.03 -18.22 28.39
C GLY A 607 -33.13 -17.18 28.67
N GLY A 608 -33.29 -16.79 29.94
CA GLY A 608 -34.42 -16.00 30.45
C GLY A 608 -34.76 -14.72 29.67
N HIS A 609 -36.05 -14.39 29.71
CA HIS A 609 -36.69 -13.27 29.02
C HIS A 609 -36.16 -11.91 29.54
N GLN A 610 -35.93 -10.95 28.63
CA GLN A 610 -35.47 -9.59 28.97
C GLN A 610 -36.61 -8.58 29.04
N VAL A 611 -37.67 -8.82 28.28
CA VAL A 611 -38.96 -8.13 28.40
C VAL A 611 -40.06 -9.19 28.33
N SER A 612 -41.20 -8.90 28.93
CA SER A 612 -42.34 -9.78 28.95
C SER A 612 -42.84 -10.09 27.53
N SER A 613 -43.43 -11.26 27.34
CA SER A 613 -44.11 -11.63 26.09
C SER A 613 -45.20 -10.62 25.69
N HIS A 614 -45.79 -9.91 26.66
CA HIS A 614 -46.74 -8.81 26.46
C HIS A 614 -46.06 -7.54 25.92
N ALA A 615 -44.91 -7.14 26.50
CA ALA A 615 -44.10 -6.02 26.02
C ALA A 615 -43.58 -6.29 24.62
N GLU A 616 -43.08 -7.50 24.39
CA GLU A 616 -42.62 -7.98 23.10
C GLU A 616 -43.73 -7.94 22.06
N ALA A 617 -44.93 -8.42 22.38
CA ALA A 617 -46.08 -8.35 21.48
C ALA A 617 -46.48 -6.90 21.15
N TYR A 618 -46.44 -5.99 22.13
CA TYR A 618 -46.76 -4.57 21.92
C TYR A 618 -45.72 -3.86 21.04
N ILE A 619 -44.43 -4.07 21.31
CA ILE A 619 -43.34 -3.48 20.53
C ILE A 619 -43.34 -4.04 19.10
N LYS A 620 -43.58 -5.35 18.95
CA LYS A 620 -43.68 -5.99 17.62
C LYS A 620 -44.92 -5.52 16.85
N GLY A 621 -45.98 -5.17 17.57
CA GLY A 621 -47.24 -4.66 17.07
C GLY A 621 -48.08 -5.69 16.30
N THR A 622 -49.39 -5.68 16.54
CA THR A 622 -50.40 -6.17 15.58
C THR A 622 -50.51 -5.15 14.45
N LEU A 623 -50.51 -5.61 13.20
CA LEU A 623 -50.85 -4.74 12.07
C LEU A 623 -52.27 -4.18 12.25
N ALA A 624 -52.55 -3.01 11.66
CA ALA A 624 -53.87 -2.36 11.64
C ALA A 624 -55.00 -3.22 11.00
N ASP A 625 -54.71 -4.45 10.58
CA ASP A 625 -55.61 -5.43 9.97
C ASP A 625 -55.91 -6.64 10.89
N GLY A 626 -55.39 -6.66 12.12
CA GLY A 626 -55.77 -7.64 13.14
C GLY A 626 -55.24 -9.06 12.94
N LYS A 627 -54.18 -9.28 12.14
CA LYS A 627 -53.58 -10.63 11.99
C LYS A 627 -52.06 -10.66 12.19
N THR A 628 -51.64 -11.56 13.09
CA THR A 628 -50.29 -12.09 13.39
C THR A 628 -49.14 -11.08 13.64
N PRO A 629 -48.36 -11.24 14.73
CA PRO A 629 -47.18 -10.42 15.00
C PRO A 629 -46.15 -10.44 13.86
N LYS A 630 -45.47 -9.32 13.61
CA LYS A 630 -44.36 -9.28 12.63
C LYS A 630 -43.22 -10.21 13.07
N PRO A 631 -42.67 -11.06 12.17
CA PRO A 631 -41.55 -11.96 12.51
C PRO A 631 -40.30 -11.18 12.93
N SER A 632 -39.44 -11.76 13.79
CA SER A 632 -38.25 -11.10 14.38
C SER A 632 -37.27 -10.52 13.34
N ASN A 633 -37.25 -11.10 12.13
CA ASN A 633 -36.48 -10.61 10.99
C ASN A 633 -37.02 -9.29 10.38
N SER A 634 -38.21 -8.84 10.78
CA SER A 634 -38.82 -7.59 10.31
C SER A 634 -38.17 -6.32 10.89
N PHE A 635 -37.34 -6.48 11.92
CA PHE A 635 -36.61 -5.40 12.61
C PHE A 635 -35.16 -5.25 12.12
N MET A 636 -34.76 -6.03 11.09
CA MET A 636 -33.43 -5.92 10.48
C MET A 636 -33.23 -4.56 9.80
N GLY A 637 -32.36 -3.71 10.39
CA GLY A 637 -31.90 -2.46 9.77
C GLY A 637 -32.59 -1.17 10.24
N ASP A 638 -33.14 -1.16 11.47
CA ASP A 638 -33.72 0.02 12.13
C ASP A 638 -32.68 0.93 12.82
N GLY A 639 -31.40 0.58 12.74
CA GLY A 639 -30.32 1.33 13.38
C GLY A 639 -30.14 1.06 14.87
N ILE A 640 -30.91 0.14 15.47
CA ILE A 640 -30.95 -0.06 16.92
C ILE A 640 -30.61 -1.51 17.34
N VAL A 641 -30.89 -2.58 16.56
CA VAL A 641 -30.48 -3.97 16.93
C VAL A 641 -29.86 -4.81 15.78
N PRO A 642 -28.69 -5.50 15.96
CA PRO A 642 -27.99 -6.27 14.92
C PRO A 642 -28.15 -7.82 14.94
N ARG A 643 -27.71 -8.44 13.83
CA ARG A 643 -27.75 -9.89 13.46
C ARG A 643 -27.12 -10.88 14.47
N ALA A 644 -26.35 -10.44 15.47
CA ALA A 644 -25.65 -11.33 16.40
C ALA A 644 -26.58 -12.00 17.43
N SER A 645 -27.82 -11.53 17.58
CA SER A 645 -28.90 -12.24 18.26
C SER A 645 -29.49 -13.35 17.37
N GLN A 646 -28.65 -14.17 16.72
CA GLN A 646 -29.07 -15.31 15.87
C GLN A 646 -28.06 -16.48 15.86
N GLY A 647 -27.24 -16.68 16.92
CA GLY A 647 -26.43 -17.92 17.02
C GLY A 647 -25.35 -17.91 18.10
N ALA A 648 -25.46 -18.85 19.04
CA ALA A 648 -24.66 -19.00 20.24
C ALA A 648 -23.16 -19.35 20.03
N LEU A 649 -22.33 -18.86 20.98
CA LEU A 649 -21.10 -19.37 21.62
C LEU A 649 -20.39 -20.57 20.95
N THR A 650 -19.08 -20.50 20.64
CA THR A 650 -17.93 -20.82 21.53
C THR A 650 -16.63 -20.19 20.95
N ASP A 651 -15.53 -19.85 21.63
CA ASP A 651 -15.07 -19.86 23.02
C ASP A 651 -13.96 -18.78 23.17
N ASN A 652 -13.86 -18.23 24.38
CA ASN A 652 -12.75 -17.44 24.96
C ASN A 652 -12.56 -15.97 24.54
N ALA A 653 -13.33 -15.12 25.24
CA ALA A 653 -13.24 -13.68 25.31
C ALA A 653 -12.18 -13.21 26.33
N ALA A 654 -11.21 -12.43 25.87
CA ALA A 654 -10.37 -11.58 26.71
C ALA A 654 -9.90 -10.34 25.92
N SER A 655 -10.75 -9.31 25.76
CA SER A 655 -10.29 -7.95 25.36
C SER A 655 -11.37 -6.86 25.44
N ILE A 656 -12.24 -6.84 26.46
CA ILE A 656 -13.20 -5.74 26.63
C ILE A 656 -12.97 -5.04 27.96
N ILE A 657 -11.83 -4.35 28.08
CA ILE A 657 -11.64 -3.22 29.01
C ILE A 657 -10.73 -2.19 28.32
N ASN A 658 -11.32 -1.16 27.72
CA ASN A 658 -10.91 0.22 28.00
C ASN A 658 -11.93 1.21 27.41
N ALA A 659 -12.84 1.65 28.26
CA ALA A 659 -13.65 2.83 28.02
C ALA A 659 -12.91 4.07 28.51
N LYS A 660 -12.89 5.11 27.68
CA LYS A 660 -13.10 6.47 28.15
C LYS A 660 -14.12 7.12 27.21
N ASP A 661 -15.32 7.26 27.77
CA ASP A 661 -16.41 8.19 27.48
C ASP A 661 -17.05 8.21 26.07
N THR A 662 -18.38 8.32 26.12
CA THR A 662 -19.37 8.56 25.05
C THR A 662 -20.00 7.34 24.36
N VAL A 663 -21.32 7.33 24.40
CA VAL A 663 -22.26 6.38 23.78
C VAL A 663 -21.90 6.20 22.29
N ARG A 664 -21.47 4.99 21.92
CA ARG A 664 -21.09 4.65 20.55
C ARG A 664 -22.28 4.10 19.76
N HIS A 665 -22.85 4.93 18.89
CA HIS A 665 -23.64 4.47 17.76
C HIS A 665 -22.84 4.60 16.47
N ILE A 666 -22.86 3.52 15.68
CA ILE A 666 -22.40 3.40 14.30
C ILE A 666 -21.22 4.28 13.91
N ASN A 667 -20.02 3.71 14.06
CA ASN A 667 -18.94 3.99 13.11
C ASN A 667 -19.53 3.93 11.69
N GLU A 668 -19.15 4.92 10.90
CA GLU A 668 -19.57 5.26 9.55
C GLU A 668 -20.04 4.06 8.71
N PRO A 669 -20.94 4.23 7.72
CA PRO A 669 -21.15 3.18 6.75
C PRO A 669 -19.80 2.87 6.10
N GLY A 670 -19.18 1.74 6.44
CA GLY A 670 -17.87 1.28 5.98
C GLY A 670 -17.80 0.99 4.48
N ARG A 671 -18.72 1.59 3.71
CA ARG A 671 -18.91 1.50 2.27
C ARG A 671 -19.12 2.91 1.70
N VAL A 672 -18.16 3.79 1.96
CA VAL A 672 -18.09 5.15 1.37
C VAL A 672 -18.26 5.12 -0.16
N ALA A 673 -17.77 4.05 -0.80
CA ALA A 673 -17.95 3.79 -2.24
C ALA A 673 -19.42 3.70 -2.68
N ASP A 674 -20.35 3.31 -1.80
CA ASP A 674 -21.79 3.18 -2.11
C ASP A 674 -22.46 4.55 -2.21
N ILE A 675 -22.03 5.53 -1.42
CA ILE A 675 -22.50 6.92 -1.54
C ILE A 675 -22.03 7.50 -2.86
N ALA A 676 -20.75 7.34 -3.22
CA ALA A 676 -20.23 7.76 -4.52
C ALA A 676 -20.83 7.00 -5.71
N ALA A 677 -21.23 5.74 -5.53
CA ALA A 677 -21.98 5.00 -6.54
C ALA A 677 -23.43 5.51 -6.66
N MET A 678 -24.06 5.89 -5.54
CA MET A 678 -25.40 6.45 -5.53
C MET A 678 -25.43 7.83 -6.18
N THR A 679 -24.43 8.68 -5.94
CA THR A 679 -24.30 9.98 -6.63
C THR A 679 -24.23 9.77 -8.15
N CYS A 680 -23.47 8.77 -8.62
CA CYS A 680 -23.47 8.35 -10.02
C CYS A 680 -24.84 7.89 -10.54
N LYS A 681 -25.53 7.03 -9.78
CA LYS A 681 -26.87 6.52 -10.15
C LYS A 681 -27.92 7.63 -10.25
N LEU A 682 -27.81 8.65 -9.41
CA LEU A 682 -28.70 9.82 -9.45
C LEU A 682 -28.35 10.79 -10.60
N GLY A 683 -27.29 10.52 -11.37
CA GLY A 683 -26.79 11.42 -12.41
C GLY A 683 -26.09 12.66 -11.87
N LEU A 684 -25.60 12.59 -10.63
CA LEU A 684 -24.90 13.65 -9.91
C LEU A 684 -23.47 13.18 -9.60
N PRO A 685 -22.51 13.20 -10.55
CA PRO A 685 -21.16 12.65 -10.38
C PRO A 685 -20.25 13.51 -9.46
N LEU A 686 -20.72 13.85 -8.26
CA LEU A 686 -20.11 14.88 -7.40
C LEU A 686 -18.88 14.40 -6.61
N LEU A 687 -18.81 13.10 -6.30
CA LEU A 687 -17.71 12.50 -5.52
C LEU A 687 -16.67 11.79 -6.38
N LYS A 688 -17.04 11.38 -7.60
CA LYS A 688 -16.16 10.73 -8.58
C LYS A 688 -16.77 10.80 -9.97
N SER A 689 -15.92 10.71 -11.00
CA SER A 689 -16.36 10.52 -12.38
C SER A 689 -17.07 9.17 -12.53
N CYS A 690 -18.23 9.17 -13.19
CA CYS A 690 -18.97 7.96 -13.50
C CYS A 690 -18.62 7.53 -14.92
N GLY A 691 -18.19 6.28 -15.11
CA GLY A 691 -17.96 5.71 -16.45
C GLY A 691 -19.22 5.81 -17.33
N ALA A 692 -19.04 5.72 -18.65
CA ALA A 692 -20.13 5.82 -19.62
C ALA A 692 -21.33 4.92 -19.24
N LYS A 693 -22.52 5.52 -19.29
CA LYS A 693 -23.82 4.98 -18.87
C LYS A 693 -23.99 3.48 -19.21
N ALA A 694 -24.18 2.65 -18.20
CA ALA A 694 -25.04 1.47 -18.36
C ALA A 694 -26.51 1.95 -18.34
N PRO A 695 -27.36 1.58 -19.32
CA PRO A 695 -28.76 1.97 -19.33
C PRO A 695 -29.53 1.34 -18.16
N ILE A 696 -30.55 2.08 -17.72
CA ILE A 696 -31.54 1.66 -16.72
C ILE A 696 -32.48 0.63 -17.35
N SER A 697 -32.67 -0.53 -16.70
CA SER A 697 -33.93 -1.27 -16.77
C SER A 697 -34.34 -1.81 -15.40
N GLN A 698 -35.61 -1.64 -15.09
CA GLN A 698 -36.26 -1.93 -13.82
C GLN A 698 -36.49 -3.44 -13.59
N ALA A 699 -36.51 -3.80 -12.30
CA ALA A 699 -37.28 -4.87 -11.63
C ALA A 699 -37.12 -6.37 -11.98
N LYS A 700 -36.76 -7.12 -10.91
CA LYS A 700 -37.08 -8.53 -10.53
C LYS A 700 -36.40 -9.71 -11.26
N ALA A 701 -35.48 -10.37 -10.54
CA ALA A 701 -35.48 -11.79 -10.08
C ALA A 701 -34.02 -12.28 -9.82
N PRO A 702 -33.78 -13.28 -8.93
CA PRO A 702 -32.57 -13.35 -8.11
C PRO A 702 -31.38 -14.04 -8.80
N PHE A 703 -30.19 -13.47 -8.68
CA PHE A 703 -28.94 -14.15 -9.01
C PHE A 703 -28.48 -15.03 -7.85
N LYS A 704 -28.23 -16.31 -8.14
CA LYS A 704 -27.49 -17.23 -7.27
C LYS A 704 -26.05 -16.71 -7.08
N PRO A 705 -25.48 -16.77 -5.86
CA PRO A 705 -24.07 -16.44 -5.66
C PRO A 705 -23.20 -17.48 -6.37
N VAL A 706 -22.28 -17.02 -7.21
CA VAL A 706 -21.06 -17.77 -7.49
C VAL A 706 -20.13 -17.53 -6.31
N THR A 707 -19.95 -18.57 -5.51
CA THR A 707 -18.94 -18.62 -4.45
C THR A 707 -17.57 -18.70 -5.12
N ILE A 708 -16.75 -17.65 -5.03
CA ILE A 708 -15.31 -17.81 -5.23
C ILE A 708 -14.80 -18.48 -3.95
N VAL A 709 -14.62 -19.79 -4.01
CA VAL A 709 -14.11 -20.58 -2.89
C VAL A 709 -12.62 -20.30 -2.77
N SER A 710 -12.23 -19.93 -1.56
CA SER A 710 -10.94 -19.41 -1.17
C SER A 710 -9.98 -20.53 -0.69
N HIS A 711 -9.85 -21.61 -1.47
CA HIS A 711 -9.08 -22.84 -1.16
C HIS A 711 -8.11 -23.29 -2.28
N ASP A 712 -7.77 -22.44 -3.25
CA ASP A 712 -7.37 -22.95 -4.57
C ASP A 712 -5.91 -23.46 -4.72
N TYR A 713 -4.94 -23.16 -3.86
CA TYR A 713 -3.54 -23.58 -4.16
C TYR A 713 -3.31 -25.09 -4.01
N ASP A 714 -3.79 -25.71 -2.93
CA ASP A 714 -3.73 -27.17 -2.77
C ASP A 714 -4.59 -27.88 -3.83
N ALA A 715 -5.69 -27.24 -4.25
CA ALA A 715 -6.50 -27.72 -5.36
C ALA A 715 -5.76 -27.62 -6.70
N LEU A 716 -5.07 -26.51 -6.98
CA LEU A 716 -4.27 -26.29 -8.18
C LEU A 716 -3.09 -27.27 -8.25
N VAL A 717 -2.35 -27.46 -7.15
CA VAL A 717 -1.26 -28.46 -7.11
C VAL A 717 -1.81 -29.89 -7.17
N ALA A 718 -3.09 -30.13 -6.86
CA ALA A 718 -3.72 -31.43 -7.11
C ALA A 718 -4.15 -31.64 -8.58
N LEU A 719 -4.28 -30.58 -9.39
CA LEU A 719 -4.66 -30.70 -10.80
C LEU A 719 -3.56 -31.37 -11.65
N PRO A 720 -3.95 -32.11 -12.72
CA PRO A 720 -3.00 -32.62 -13.70
C PRO A 720 -2.40 -31.47 -14.55
N VAL A 721 -1.22 -31.71 -15.12
CA VAL A 721 -0.50 -30.73 -15.97
C VAL A 721 -1.39 -30.18 -17.08
N ASP A 722 -2.16 -31.04 -17.76
CA ASP A 722 -3.02 -30.62 -18.87
C ASP A 722 -4.11 -29.64 -18.42
N ALA A 723 -4.70 -29.85 -17.23
CA ALA A 723 -5.71 -28.93 -16.69
C ALA A 723 -5.10 -27.58 -16.32
N LEU A 724 -3.92 -27.58 -15.68
CA LEU A 724 -3.18 -26.36 -15.34
C LEU A 724 -2.76 -25.59 -16.59
N TRP A 725 -2.32 -26.31 -17.62
CA TRP A 725 -1.92 -25.74 -18.90
C TRP A 725 -3.08 -25.07 -19.62
N GLN A 726 -4.23 -25.75 -19.74
CA GLN A 726 -5.43 -25.18 -20.37
C GLN A 726 -5.96 -23.96 -19.60
N ASP A 727 -5.96 -24.01 -18.27
CA ASP A 727 -6.34 -22.87 -17.44
C ASP A 727 -5.41 -21.68 -17.66
N TRP A 728 -4.09 -21.91 -17.72
CA TRP A 728 -3.10 -20.86 -17.95
C TRP A 728 -3.27 -20.23 -19.34
N LEU A 729 -3.43 -21.08 -20.36
CA LEU A 729 -3.60 -20.66 -21.75
C LEU A 729 -4.86 -19.81 -21.94
N THR A 730 -5.95 -20.16 -21.26
CA THR A 730 -7.24 -19.43 -21.38
C THR A 730 -7.14 -17.98 -20.92
N ILE A 731 -6.26 -17.68 -19.96
CA ILE A 731 -6.09 -16.33 -19.40
C ILE A 731 -4.78 -15.65 -19.84
N ILE A 732 -4.09 -16.21 -20.84
CA ILE A 732 -2.79 -15.73 -21.32
C ILE A 732 -2.83 -14.24 -21.71
N THR A 733 -3.97 -13.73 -22.17
CA THR A 733 -4.18 -12.32 -22.56
C THR A 733 -4.88 -11.44 -21.51
N ASP A 734 -5.42 -12.01 -20.43
CA ASP A 734 -6.27 -11.28 -19.46
C ASP A 734 -5.44 -10.64 -18.32
N ASP A 735 -5.14 -9.34 -18.44
CA ASP A 735 -4.34 -8.63 -17.43
C ASP A 735 -5.01 -8.51 -16.05
N ALA A 736 -6.34 -8.65 -15.94
CA ALA A 736 -7.02 -8.69 -14.65
C ALA A 736 -6.71 -10.00 -13.88
N GLN A 737 -6.24 -11.03 -14.59
CA GLN A 737 -5.89 -12.35 -14.05
C GLN A 737 -4.38 -12.57 -13.95
N ALA A 738 -3.56 -11.52 -13.98
CA ALA A 738 -2.10 -11.64 -13.93
C ALA A 738 -1.61 -12.47 -12.72
N ASN A 739 -2.17 -12.23 -11.53
CA ASN A 739 -1.80 -12.99 -10.34
C ASN A 739 -2.17 -14.48 -10.45
N ARG A 740 -3.31 -14.81 -11.06
CA ARG A 740 -3.76 -16.20 -11.27
C ARG A 740 -2.89 -16.91 -12.30
N ARG A 741 -2.44 -16.22 -13.37
CA ARG A 741 -1.47 -16.74 -14.33
C ARG A 741 -0.16 -17.15 -13.67
N GLU A 742 0.39 -16.30 -12.80
CA GLU A 742 1.65 -16.60 -12.11
C GLU A 742 1.48 -17.80 -11.17
N GLN A 743 0.34 -17.90 -10.46
CA GLN A 743 0.03 -19.06 -9.62
C GLN A 743 -0.04 -20.37 -10.42
N LEU A 744 -0.68 -20.34 -11.60
CA LEU A 744 -0.75 -21.49 -12.50
C LEU A 744 0.62 -21.86 -13.08
N ALA A 745 1.45 -20.87 -13.43
CA ALA A 745 2.81 -21.08 -13.92
C ALA A 745 3.72 -21.72 -12.86
N VAL A 746 3.60 -21.28 -11.60
CA VAL A 746 4.30 -21.89 -10.47
C VAL A 746 3.82 -23.33 -10.24
N ALA A 747 2.50 -23.58 -10.27
CA ALA A 747 1.95 -24.93 -10.12
C ALA A 747 2.42 -25.87 -11.25
N LEU A 748 2.44 -25.39 -12.51
CA LEU A 748 3.03 -26.10 -13.64
C LEU A 748 4.50 -26.40 -13.41
N GLY A 749 5.28 -25.41 -12.95
CA GLY A 749 6.70 -25.58 -12.64
C GLY A 749 6.95 -26.64 -11.58
N ILE A 750 6.14 -26.69 -10.51
CA ILE A 750 6.26 -27.73 -9.48
C ILE A 750 6.00 -29.12 -10.08
N LYS A 751 4.91 -29.28 -10.85
CA LYS A 751 4.54 -30.56 -11.47
C LYS A 751 5.59 -31.06 -12.46
N LEU A 752 6.02 -30.17 -13.35
CA LEU A 752 6.94 -30.50 -14.45
C LEU A 752 8.37 -30.76 -13.96
N ARG A 753 8.75 -30.25 -12.78
CA ARG A 753 10.02 -30.58 -12.13
C ARG A 753 10.05 -32.00 -11.55
N ASP A 754 8.89 -32.57 -11.22
CA ASP A 754 8.76 -33.92 -10.67
C ASP A 754 8.43 -34.98 -11.74
N SER A 755 7.75 -34.58 -12.81
CA SER A 755 7.40 -35.45 -13.95
C SER A 755 7.32 -34.65 -15.24
N ASP A 756 8.24 -34.94 -16.17
CA ASP A 756 8.26 -34.28 -17.47
C ASP A 756 7.00 -34.64 -18.31
N ASN A 757 6.49 -33.69 -19.09
CA ASN A 757 5.31 -33.89 -19.94
C ASN A 757 5.60 -33.40 -21.37
N ALA A 758 5.95 -34.33 -22.25
CA ALA A 758 6.32 -34.02 -23.64
C ALA A 758 5.17 -33.34 -24.43
N GLY A 759 3.91 -33.65 -24.13
CA GLY A 759 2.76 -33.02 -24.78
C GLY A 759 2.67 -31.52 -24.46
N PHE A 760 2.88 -31.17 -23.18
CA PHE A 760 2.92 -29.77 -22.75
C PHE A 760 4.00 -28.96 -23.47
N TYR A 761 5.24 -29.47 -23.55
CA TYR A 761 6.32 -28.71 -24.22
C TYR A 761 6.09 -28.60 -25.72
N ALA A 762 5.56 -29.64 -26.36
CA ALA A 762 5.21 -29.58 -27.78
C ALA A 762 4.16 -28.48 -28.07
N ASP A 763 3.13 -28.35 -27.21
CA ASP A 763 2.13 -27.30 -27.32
C ASP A 763 2.73 -25.90 -27.12
N VAL A 764 3.59 -25.73 -26.10
CA VAL A 764 4.25 -24.44 -25.83
C VAL A 764 5.19 -24.06 -26.96
N GLU A 765 5.97 -25.00 -27.49
CA GLU A 765 6.86 -24.78 -28.64
C GLU A 765 6.08 -24.39 -29.89
N GLN A 766 4.95 -25.05 -30.15
CA GLN A 766 4.06 -24.66 -31.25
C GLN A 766 3.59 -23.21 -31.11
N GLY A 767 3.16 -22.80 -29.91
CA GLY A 767 2.74 -21.42 -29.66
C GLY A 767 3.88 -20.40 -29.74
N LEU A 768 5.08 -20.77 -29.27
CA LEU A 768 6.26 -19.92 -29.29
C LEU A 768 6.80 -19.69 -30.71
N LEU A 769 6.65 -20.68 -31.59
CA LEU A 769 7.07 -20.66 -32.99
C LEU A 769 5.99 -20.18 -33.97
N ASP A 770 4.74 -20.00 -33.53
CA ASP A 770 3.68 -19.44 -34.38
C ASP A 770 3.95 -17.95 -34.64
N ILE A 771 4.51 -17.66 -35.81
CA ILE A 771 4.80 -16.29 -36.27
C ILE A 771 3.55 -15.41 -36.37
N ASN A 772 2.35 -16.00 -36.44
CA ASN A 772 1.10 -15.25 -36.52
C ASN A 772 0.51 -14.93 -35.15
N ALA A 773 1.00 -15.58 -34.07
CA ALA A 773 0.55 -15.30 -32.71
C ALA A 773 1.09 -13.95 -32.21
N PRO A 774 0.32 -13.21 -31.38
CA PRO A 774 0.75 -11.93 -30.83
C PRO A 774 2.10 -12.03 -30.09
N GLN A 775 2.98 -11.04 -30.31
CA GLN A 775 4.32 -11.00 -29.68
C GLN A 775 4.26 -11.07 -28.15
N LEU A 776 3.21 -10.48 -27.55
CA LEU A 776 3.00 -10.51 -26.09
C LEU A 776 2.69 -11.92 -25.57
N GLU A 777 1.90 -12.71 -26.30
CA GLU A 777 1.58 -14.09 -25.93
C GLU A 777 2.84 -14.96 -25.99
N ARG A 778 3.62 -14.83 -27.07
CA ARG A 778 4.88 -15.54 -27.26
C ARG A 778 5.93 -15.16 -26.21
N ALA A 779 5.99 -13.88 -25.83
CA ALA A 779 6.84 -13.43 -24.72
C ALA A 779 6.39 -14.01 -23.37
N ARG A 780 5.08 -14.14 -23.14
CA ARG A 780 4.52 -14.78 -21.93
C ARG A 780 4.81 -16.30 -21.89
N LEU A 781 4.80 -16.97 -23.04
CA LEU A 781 5.22 -18.39 -23.15
C LEU A 781 6.71 -18.56 -22.84
N ALA A 782 7.58 -17.68 -23.36
CA ALA A 782 9.00 -17.71 -23.01
C ALA A 782 9.22 -17.49 -21.49
N LYS A 783 8.46 -16.57 -20.88
CA LYS A 783 8.49 -16.35 -19.43
C LYS A 783 8.02 -17.58 -18.64
N LEU A 784 6.94 -18.23 -19.08
CA LEU A 784 6.44 -19.47 -18.47
C LEU A 784 7.50 -20.57 -18.45
N LEU A 785 8.21 -20.79 -19.57
CA LEU A 785 9.31 -21.77 -19.63
C LEU A 785 10.44 -21.42 -18.66
N ALA A 786 10.76 -20.13 -18.51
CA ALA A 786 11.75 -19.68 -17.55
C ALA A 786 11.33 -19.90 -16.09
N GLU A 787 10.03 -19.76 -15.78
CA GLU A 787 9.47 -20.05 -14.46
C GLU A 787 9.46 -21.55 -14.14
N ILE A 788 9.22 -22.39 -15.14
CA ILE A 788 9.27 -23.86 -15.02
C ILE A 788 10.71 -24.31 -14.73
N ALA A 789 11.69 -23.80 -15.49
CA ALA A 789 13.13 -24.02 -15.27
C ALA A 789 13.56 -25.51 -15.21
N THR A 790 12.95 -26.36 -16.04
CA THR A 790 13.38 -27.75 -16.26
C THR A 790 14.38 -27.83 -17.43
N PRO A 791 15.15 -28.92 -17.58
CA PRO A 791 15.99 -29.14 -18.76
C PRO A 791 15.21 -29.04 -20.07
N SER A 792 14.02 -29.65 -20.15
CA SER A 792 13.14 -29.62 -21.32
C SER A 792 12.64 -28.20 -21.62
N ALA A 793 12.27 -27.42 -20.60
CA ALA A 793 11.89 -26.02 -20.79
C ALA A 793 13.04 -25.17 -21.34
N LEU A 794 14.25 -25.39 -20.84
CA LEU A 794 15.44 -24.69 -21.30
C LEU A 794 15.83 -25.10 -22.72
N GLU A 795 15.63 -26.37 -23.08
CA GLU A 795 15.81 -26.85 -24.45
C GLU A 795 14.89 -26.10 -25.41
N SER A 796 13.58 -26.05 -25.14
CA SER A 796 12.60 -25.29 -25.92
C SER A 796 12.99 -23.81 -26.08
N LEU A 797 13.48 -23.17 -25.01
CA LEU A 797 13.96 -21.78 -25.06
C LEU A 797 15.20 -21.62 -25.95
N THR A 798 16.19 -22.52 -25.81
CA THR A 798 17.43 -22.45 -26.60
C THR A 798 17.22 -22.80 -28.07
N ASP A 799 16.23 -23.64 -28.38
CA ASP A 799 15.80 -23.98 -29.74
C ASP A 799 15.16 -22.77 -30.42
N ALA A 800 14.20 -22.13 -29.74
CA ALA A 800 13.55 -20.91 -30.23
C ALA A 800 14.55 -19.75 -30.42
N LEU A 801 15.59 -19.67 -29.59
CA LEU A 801 16.62 -18.62 -29.69
C LEU A 801 17.43 -18.71 -30.99
N LEU A 802 17.50 -19.86 -31.67
CA LEU A 802 18.29 -20.01 -32.90
C LEU A 802 17.72 -19.22 -34.08
N ASN A 803 16.39 -19.13 -34.17
CA ASN A 803 15.70 -18.49 -35.30
C ASN A 803 14.59 -17.54 -34.79
N PRO A 804 14.94 -16.45 -34.08
CA PRO A 804 13.95 -15.48 -33.67
C PRO A 804 13.45 -14.73 -34.92
N ASP A 805 12.15 -14.59 -35.03
CA ASP A 805 11.48 -13.89 -36.13
C ASP A 805 11.54 -12.37 -35.96
N CYS A 806 11.72 -11.87 -34.74
CA CYS A 806 11.95 -10.44 -34.48
C CYS A 806 12.77 -10.18 -33.21
N LEU A 807 13.29 -8.95 -33.10
CA LEU A 807 14.14 -8.52 -31.97
C LEU A 807 13.42 -8.61 -30.62
N ALA A 808 12.12 -8.31 -30.57
CA ALA A 808 11.35 -8.38 -29.32
C ALA A 808 11.29 -9.81 -28.76
N ILE A 809 11.06 -10.80 -29.62
CA ILE A 809 11.06 -12.21 -29.23
C ILE A 809 12.47 -12.69 -28.90
N GLN A 810 13.49 -12.26 -29.67
CA GLN A 810 14.88 -12.55 -29.33
C GLN A 810 15.25 -12.06 -27.93
N THR A 811 14.85 -10.83 -27.56
CA THR A 811 15.07 -10.28 -26.22
C THR A 811 14.30 -11.06 -25.15
N ALA A 812 13.03 -11.41 -25.41
CA ALA A 812 12.24 -12.21 -24.46
C ALA A 812 12.87 -13.59 -24.19
N LEU A 813 13.33 -14.27 -25.24
CA LEU A 813 14.02 -15.57 -25.15
C LEU A 813 15.37 -15.45 -24.41
N SER A 814 16.18 -14.44 -24.75
CA SER A 814 17.43 -14.18 -24.05
C SER A 814 17.20 -13.94 -22.55
N ASN A 815 16.23 -13.10 -22.21
CA ASN A 815 15.90 -12.81 -20.81
C ASN A 815 15.38 -14.05 -20.08
N ALA A 816 14.56 -14.88 -20.74
CA ALA A 816 14.06 -16.13 -20.20
C ALA A 816 15.20 -17.11 -19.88
N ILE A 817 16.14 -17.33 -20.81
CA ILE A 817 17.31 -18.20 -20.62
C ILE A 817 18.20 -17.69 -19.47
N LEU A 818 18.44 -16.38 -19.39
CA LEU A 818 19.23 -15.79 -18.31
C LEU A 818 18.51 -15.91 -16.96
N THR A 819 17.19 -15.74 -16.92
CA THR A 819 16.38 -15.94 -15.72
C THR A 819 16.51 -17.36 -15.18
N VAL A 820 16.55 -18.38 -16.06
CA VAL A 820 16.81 -19.77 -15.67
C VAL A 820 18.22 -19.91 -15.06
N ALA A 821 19.23 -19.31 -15.67
CA ALA A 821 20.61 -19.38 -15.16
C ALA A 821 20.81 -18.63 -13.83
N ASP A 822 20.16 -17.49 -13.64
CA ASP A 822 20.21 -16.67 -12.42
C ASP A 822 19.48 -17.32 -11.23
N SER A 823 18.66 -18.35 -11.46
CA SER A 823 18.00 -19.09 -10.39
C SER A 823 18.96 -19.88 -9.48
N LEU A 824 20.21 -20.09 -9.91
CA LEU A 824 21.26 -20.88 -9.25
C LEU A 824 20.75 -22.14 -8.54
N PRO A 825 20.11 -23.06 -9.27
CA PRO A 825 19.45 -24.22 -8.69
C PRO A 825 20.46 -25.11 -7.96
N GLU A 826 20.05 -25.83 -6.92
CA GLU A 826 20.94 -26.76 -6.21
C GLU A 826 21.38 -27.93 -7.12
N GLN A 827 22.49 -28.57 -6.77
CA GLN A 827 22.90 -29.84 -7.40
C GLN A 827 21.87 -30.93 -7.04
N PRO A 828 21.49 -31.85 -7.96
CA PRO A 828 22.07 -32.09 -9.29
C PRO A 828 21.47 -31.25 -10.44
N ARG A 829 20.35 -30.56 -10.22
CA ARG A 829 19.60 -29.84 -11.28
C ARG A 829 20.44 -28.83 -12.06
N ARG A 830 21.40 -28.20 -11.37
CA ARG A 830 22.35 -27.27 -11.98
C ARG A 830 23.20 -27.92 -13.09
N ALA A 831 23.65 -29.15 -12.86
CA ALA A 831 24.43 -29.89 -13.84
C ALA A 831 23.57 -30.25 -15.07
N ASP A 832 22.30 -30.62 -14.86
CA ASP A 832 21.37 -30.97 -15.93
C ASP A 832 21.06 -29.74 -16.82
N LEU A 833 20.78 -28.59 -16.22
CA LEU A 833 20.56 -27.33 -16.95
C LEU A 833 21.82 -26.86 -17.68
N SER A 834 22.99 -27.01 -17.05
CA SER A 834 24.28 -26.75 -17.71
C SER A 834 24.45 -27.61 -18.95
N ALA A 835 24.13 -28.91 -18.90
CA ALA A 835 24.26 -29.80 -20.05
C ALA A 835 23.43 -29.35 -21.26
N VAL A 836 22.23 -28.79 -21.03
CA VAL A 836 21.39 -28.21 -22.10
C VAL A 836 22.07 -26.99 -22.71
N LEU A 837 22.58 -26.05 -21.89
CA LEU A 837 23.28 -24.87 -22.39
C LEU A 837 24.59 -25.21 -23.11
N GLU A 838 25.33 -26.21 -22.64
CA GLU A 838 26.53 -26.71 -23.29
C GLU A 838 26.23 -27.27 -24.68
N THR A 839 25.09 -27.96 -24.81
CA THR A 839 24.60 -28.48 -26.09
C THR A 839 24.19 -27.33 -27.01
N ALA A 840 23.46 -26.33 -26.50
CA ALA A 840 23.07 -25.13 -27.23
C ALA A 840 24.27 -24.30 -27.69
N TRP A 841 25.31 -24.17 -26.84
CA TRP A 841 26.57 -23.48 -27.15
C TRP A 841 27.34 -24.12 -28.30
N ALA A 842 27.19 -25.43 -28.51
CA ALA A 842 27.89 -26.15 -29.58
C ALA A 842 27.19 -26.05 -30.95
N ARG A 843 26.01 -25.43 -31.04
CA ARG A 843 25.21 -25.41 -32.28
C ARG A 843 25.80 -24.45 -33.33
N PRO A 844 25.77 -24.81 -34.63
CA PRO A 844 26.33 -23.96 -35.67
C PRO A 844 25.45 -22.74 -35.99
N LYS A 845 26.04 -21.72 -36.63
CA LYS A 845 25.36 -20.52 -37.19
C LYS A 845 24.74 -19.55 -36.17
N GLN A 846 25.25 -19.52 -34.94
CA GLN A 846 24.84 -18.53 -33.95
C GLN A 846 25.48 -17.16 -34.20
N ASN A 847 24.72 -16.10 -34.00
CA ASN A 847 25.20 -14.72 -34.03
C ASN A 847 25.80 -14.31 -32.66
N GLN A 848 26.46 -13.16 -32.61
CA GLN A 848 27.12 -12.67 -31.39
C GLN A 848 26.15 -12.51 -30.21
N GLN A 849 24.91 -12.06 -30.43
CA GLN A 849 23.94 -11.84 -29.36
C GLN A 849 23.44 -13.16 -28.74
N GLN A 850 23.22 -14.17 -29.58
CA GLN A 850 22.87 -15.53 -29.14
C GLN A 850 24.02 -16.15 -28.33
N LEU A 851 25.25 -16.03 -28.84
CA LEU A 851 26.45 -16.51 -28.13
C LEU A 851 26.67 -15.77 -26.81
N ASN A 852 26.48 -14.45 -26.77
CA ASN A 852 26.57 -13.68 -25.52
C ASN A 852 25.56 -14.18 -24.48
N THR A 853 24.32 -14.46 -24.90
CA THR A 853 23.27 -15.00 -24.02
C THR A 853 23.69 -16.36 -23.43
N LEU A 854 24.15 -17.28 -24.28
CA LEU A 854 24.53 -18.63 -23.86
C LEU A 854 25.81 -18.64 -23.01
N ALA A 855 26.81 -17.82 -23.36
CA ALA A 855 28.03 -17.68 -22.57
C ALA A 855 27.70 -17.14 -21.17
N LEU A 856 26.85 -16.12 -21.10
CA LEU A 856 26.42 -15.52 -19.85
C LEU A 856 25.64 -16.51 -18.99
N ALA A 857 24.73 -17.27 -19.59
CA ALA A 857 23.98 -18.32 -18.88
C ALA A 857 24.89 -19.44 -18.34
N LEU A 858 25.87 -19.90 -19.13
CA LEU A 858 26.88 -20.88 -18.70
C LEU A 858 27.77 -20.36 -17.57
N ALA A 859 28.20 -19.10 -17.65
CA ALA A 859 29.01 -18.45 -16.62
C ALA A 859 28.24 -18.29 -15.30
N LYS A 860 26.97 -17.87 -15.37
CA LYS A 860 26.07 -17.72 -14.21
C LYS A 860 25.81 -19.05 -13.51
N LEU A 861 25.46 -20.11 -14.25
CA LEU A 861 25.35 -21.46 -13.66
C LEU A 861 26.70 -21.92 -13.08
N GLY A 862 27.81 -21.55 -13.72
CA GLY A 862 29.16 -21.69 -13.19
C GLY A 862 29.54 -23.12 -12.82
N THR A 863 29.03 -24.11 -13.55
CA THR A 863 29.47 -25.50 -13.37
C THR A 863 30.91 -25.64 -13.86
N ALA A 864 31.66 -26.57 -13.27
CA ALA A 864 33.06 -26.81 -13.66
C ALA A 864 33.21 -27.06 -15.17
N ARG A 865 32.29 -27.82 -15.77
CA ARG A 865 32.31 -28.18 -17.19
C ARG A 865 31.92 -27.00 -18.09
N GLY A 866 30.88 -26.24 -17.73
CA GLY A 866 30.47 -25.04 -18.46
C GLY A 866 31.58 -23.98 -18.48
N VAL A 867 32.20 -23.71 -17.32
CA VAL A 867 33.32 -22.75 -17.23
C VAL A 867 34.55 -23.25 -18.00
N GLU A 868 34.84 -24.55 -17.97
CA GLU A 868 35.92 -25.13 -18.79
C GLU A 868 35.66 -24.95 -20.30
N LEU A 869 34.41 -25.04 -20.75
CA LEU A 869 34.04 -24.77 -22.15
C LEU A 869 34.26 -23.31 -22.54
N LEU A 870 33.91 -22.36 -21.66
CA LEU A 870 34.16 -20.94 -21.89
C LEU A 870 35.66 -20.64 -21.98
N LEU A 871 36.46 -21.16 -21.04
CA LEU A 871 37.91 -21.01 -21.06
C LEU A 871 38.55 -21.62 -22.31
N LYS A 872 38.08 -22.79 -22.77
CA LYS A 872 38.51 -23.39 -24.04
C LYS A 872 38.14 -22.55 -25.25
N ALA A 873 37.01 -21.85 -25.22
CA ALA A 873 36.63 -20.94 -26.30
C ALA A 873 37.57 -19.73 -26.35
N VAL A 874 37.91 -19.14 -25.19
CA VAL A 874 38.89 -18.05 -25.09
C VAL A 874 40.27 -18.49 -25.56
N ASP A 875 40.71 -19.70 -25.22
CA ASP A 875 42.05 -20.19 -25.58
C ASP A 875 42.26 -20.34 -27.11
N LYS A 876 41.16 -20.57 -27.86
CA LYS A 876 41.21 -20.73 -29.32
C LYS A 876 41.67 -19.48 -30.07
N THR A 877 41.66 -18.29 -29.44
CA THR A 877 42.19 -17.06 -30.06
C THR A 877 43.69 -16.85 -29.83
N GLY A 878 44.35 -17.71 -29.07
CA GLY A 878 45.80 -17.62 -28.81
C GLY A 878 46.16 -16.47 -27.87
N ALA A 879 47.30 -15.81 -28.12
CA ALA A 879 47.91 -14.87 -27.17
C ALA A 879 47.22 -13.50 -27.07
N THR A 880 46.31 -13.14 -27.98
CA THR A 880 45.65 -11.83 -27.98
C THR A 880 44.29 -11.87 -27.31
N LEU A 881 43.98 -10.84 -26.52
CA LEU A 881 42.64 -10.61 -25.98
C LEU A 881 41.59 -10.63 -27.11
N PRO A 882 40.48 -11.37 -26.95
CA PRO A 882 39.37 -11.31 -27.89
C PRO A 882 38.87 -9.86 -28.01
N SER A 883 38.86 -9.30 -29.21
CA SER A 883 38.38 -7.94 -29.44
C SER A 883 37.46 -7.87 -30.65
N ALA A 884 36.32 -7.18 -30.50
CA ALA A 884 35.34 -6.97 -31.57
C ALA A 884 35.81 -6.00 -32.67
N LYS A 885 37.11 -5.65 -32.71
CA LYS A 885 37.66 -4.63 -33.62
C LYS A 885 37.96 -5.14 -35.03
N LYS A 886 37.90 -6.46 -35.29
CA LYS A 886 37.93 -7.04 -36.64
C LYS A 886 36.51 -7.42 -37.05
N ASN A 887 36.11 -7.06 -38.26
CA ASN A 887 34.82 -7.42 -38.84
C ASN A 887 35.03 -7.89 -40.29
N PRO A 888 34.56 -9.08 -40.70
CA PRO A 888 33.81 -10.08 -39.92
C PRO A 888 34.69 -10.97 -39.03
N LEU A 889 34.21 -11.27 -37.82
CA LEU A 889 34.79 -12.30 -36.94
C LEU A 889 34.44 -13.69 -37.47
N ASN A 890 35.37 -14.64 -37.36
CA ASN A 890 35.07 -16.05 -37.61
C ASN A 890 34.35 -16.70 -36.40
N THR A 891 33.79 -17.90 -36.59
CA THR A 891 33.02 -18.59 -35.54
C THR A 891 33.78 -18.74 -34.22
N ALA A 892 35.09 -19.05 -34.26
CA ALA A 892 35.88 -19.20 -33.04
C ALA A 892 36.10 -17.87 -32.32
N GLU A 893 36.27 -16.77 -33.07
CA GLU A 893 36.40 -15.42 -32.51
C GLU A 893 35.09 -14.90 -31.90
N LEU A 894 33.93 -15.24 -32.48
CA LEU A 894 32.62 -14.91 -31.90
C LEU A 894 32.42 -15.61 -30.54
N HIS A 895 32.75 -16.90 -30.46
CA HIS A 895 32.67 -17.68 -29.22
C HIS A 895 33.66 -17.17 -28.17
N ALA A 896 34.90 -16.87 -28.57
CA ALA A 896 35.91 -16.34 -27.65
C ALA A 896 35.52 -14.97 -27.09
N THR A 897 34.93 -14.09 -27.91
CA THR A 897 34.47 -12.76 -27.46
C THR A 897 33.30 -12.88 -26.48
N ALA A 898 32.32 -13.74 -26.77
CA ALA A 898 31.20 -14.01 -25.87
C ALA A 898 31.67 -14.63 -24.54
N ALA A 899 32.52 -15.66 -24.63
CA ALA A 899 33.04 -16.36 -23.46
C ALA A 899 33.87 -15.44 -22.57
N PHE A 900 34.77 -14.64 -23.16
CA PHE A 900 35.59 -13.69 -22.42
C PHE A 900 34.74 -12.66 -21.66
N GLY A 901 33.75 -12.07 -22.32
CA GLY A 901 32.85 -11.09 -21.69
C GLY A 901 31.95 -11.67 -20.60
N ALA A 902 31.66 -12.98 -20.64
CA ALA A 902 30.83 -13.65 -19.63
C ALA A 902 31.60 -14.03 -18.36
N MET A 903 32.94 -14.03 -18.38
CA MET A 903 33.73 -14.50 -17.23
C MET A 903 33.54 -13.66 -15.96
N ASP A 904 33.24 -12.38 -16.11
CA ASP A 904 32.96 -11.45 -15.00
C ASP A 904 31.63 -11.72 -14.29
N GLU A 905 30.83 -12.66 -14.78
CA GLU A 905 29.48 -12.97 -14.28
C GLU A 905 29.45 -14.30 -13.50
N ILE A 906 30.62 -14.94 -13.34
CA ILE A 906 30.74 -16.19 -12.59
C ILE A 906 30.65 -15.89 -11.09
N ILE A 907 29.61 -16.43 -10.47
CA ILE A 907 29.35 -16.29 -9.03
C ILE A 907 29.34 -17.64 -8.30
N ASN A 908 29.23 -18.76 -9.02
CA ASN A 908 29.13 -20.09 -8.41
C ASN A 908 30.51 -20.62 -7.94
N PRO A 909 30.69 -20.91 -6.63
CA PRO A 909 31.95 -21.45 -6.07
C PRO A 909 32.41 -22.79 -6.67
N ASP A 910 31.51 -23.60 -7.26
CA ASP A 910 31.88 -24.88 -7.91
C ASP A 910 32.93 -24.69 -9.02
N SER A 911 32.96 -23.50 -9.63
CA SER A 911 33.90 -23.13 -10.69
C SER A 911 35.32 -22.82 -10.19
N GLU A 912 35.50 -22.55 -8.90
CA GLU A 912 36.75 -22.02 -8.33
C GLU A 912 37.94 -22.92 -8.65
N LYS A 913 37.77 -24.23 -8.59
CA LYS A 913 38.84 -25.20 -8.86
C LYS A 913 39.30 -25.15 -10.32
N VAL A 914 38.37 -24.97 -11.25
CA VAL A 914 38.66 -24.89 -12.69
C VAL A 914 39.31 -23.54 -13.00
N LEU A 915 38.75 -22.45 -12.49
CA LEU A 915 39.30 -21.11 -12.63
C LEU A 915 40.70 -21.00 -12.03
N SER A 916 40.90 -21.51 -10.81
CA SER A 916 42.21 -21.53 -10.14
C SER A 916 43.24 -22.34 -10.93
N ARG A 917 42.84 -23.47 -11.53
CA ARG A 917 43.74 -24.26 -12.37
C ARG A 917 44.16 -23.50 -13.63
N ALA A 918 43.21 -22.85 -14.31
CA ALA A 918 43.49 -22.05 -15.49
C ALA A 918 44.35 -20.82 -15.15
N PHE A 919 44.02 -20.14 -14.05
CA PHE A 919 44.73 -18.95 -13.58
C PHE A 919 46.15 -19.26 -13.11
N MET A 920 46.41 -20.42 -12.50
CA MET A 920 47.74 -20.81 -12.02
C MET A 920 48.57 -21.57 -13.06
N GLY A 921 48.01 -21.86 -14.24
CA GLY A 921 48.69 -22.63 -15.27
C GLY A 921 49.80 -21.84 -15.96
N HIS A 922 51.06 -22.30 -15.85
CA HIS A 922 52.22 -21.67 -16.54
C HIS A 922 52.18 -21.72 -18.07
N ARG A 923 51.20 -22.42 -18.67
CA ARG A 923 51.00 -22.53 -20.12
C ARG A 923 49.72 -21.82 -20.61
N ALA A 924 49.00 -21.11 -19.73
CA ALA A 924 47.81 -20.37 -20.12
C ALA A 924 48.17 -19.21 -21.05
N THR A 925 47.38 -18.99 -22.09
CA THR A 925 47.46 -17.77 -22.91
C THR A 925 47.09 -16.55 -22.06
N GLU A 926 47.56 -15.36 -22.45
CA GLU A 926 47.23 -14.10 -21.76
C GLU A 926 45.72 -13.91 -21.63
N ALA A 927 44.96 -14.26 -22.68
CA ALA A 927 43.51 -14.21 -22.68
C ALA A 927 42.87 -15.17 -21.65
N VAL A 928 43.35 -16.41 -21.55
CA VAL A 928 42.87 -17.38 -20.55
C VAL A 928 43.25 -16.97 -19.14
N PHE A 929 44.46 -16.44 -18.94
CA PHE A 929 44.90 -15.92 -17.66
C PHE A 929 44.00 -14.78 -17.18
N ILE A 930 43.69 -13.84 -18.07
CA ILE A 930 42.82 -12.69 -17.75
C ILE A 930 41.38 -13.16 -17.49
N ALA A 931 40.83 -13.98 -18.38
CA ALA A 931 39.49 -14.57 -18.26
C ALA A 931 39.31 -15.34 -16.94
N ALA A 932 40.27 -16.17 -16.56
CA ALA A 932 40.22 -16.91 -15.30
C ALA A 932 40.33 -15.98 -14.09
N GLY A 933 41.14 -14.92 -14.19
CA GLY A 933 41.24 -13.88 -13.16
C GLY A 933 39.93 -13.14 -12.94
N ASN A 934 39.25 -12.73 -14.03
CA ASN A 934 37.92 -12.10 -14.00
C ASN A 934 36.89 -12.95 -13.24
N GLY A 935 36.85 -14.26 -13.53
CA GLY A 935 35.99 -15.19 -12.78
C GLY A 935 36.35 -15.30 -11.30
N LEU A 936 37.64 -15.44 -10.95
CA LEU A 936 38.09 -15.58 -9.55
C LEU A 936 37.81 -14.34 -8.70
N VAL A 937 38.00 -13.13 -9.25
CA VAL A 937 37.72 -11.90 -8.49
C VAL A 937 36.23 -11.70 -8.29
N ASN A 938 35.40 -12.14 -9.25
CA ASN A 938 33.96 -12.01 -9.09
C ASN A 938 33.39 -12.96 -8.04
N LEU A 939 33.95 -14.17 -7.90
CA LEU A 939 33.63 -15.12 -6.81
C LEU A 939 33.84 -14.50 -5.41
N GLY A 940 34.78 -13.57 -5.27
CA GLY A 940 34.98 -12.81 -4.04
C GLY A 940 35.39 -13.64 -2.81
N ARG A 941 35.92 -14.85 -3.00
CA ARG A 941 36.37 -15.72 -1.90
C ARG A 941 37.80 -15.40 -1.49
N ASP A 942 38.09 -15.45 -0.21
CA ASP A 942 39.42 -15.15 0.34
C ASP A 942 40.54 -15.98 -0.31
N ASP A 943 40.35 -17.29 -0.50
CA ASP A 943 41.34 -18.18 -1.14
C ASP A 943 41.58 -17.85 -2.62
N ALA A 944 40.52 -17.50 -3.35
CA ALA A 944 40.59 -17.09 -4.75
C ALA A 944 41.26 -15.71 -4.89
N ALA A 945 40.89 -14.79 -4.01
CA ALA A 945 41.47 -13.45 -3.93
C ALA A 945 42.97 -13.51 -3.61
N GLN A 946 43.38 -14.37 -2.67
CA GLN A 946 44.80 -14.58 -2.38
C GLN A 946 45.58 -15.01 -3.62
N ARG A 947 45.03 -15.93 -4.44
CA ARG A 947 45.69 -16.38 -5.68
C ARG A 947 45.82 -15.24 -6.69
N VAL A 948 44.76 -14.46 -6.89
CA VAL A 948 44.76 -13.31 -7.81
C VAL A 948 45.75 -12.24 -7.34
N LEU A 949 45.70 -11.89 -6.05
CA LEU A 949 46.57 -10.89 -5.45
C LEU A 949 48.05 -11.32 -5.51
N GLN A 950 48.34 -12.62 -5.40
CA GLN A 950 49.71 -13.13 -5.51
C GLN A 950 50.31 -12.91 -6.91
N ARG A 951 49.50 -13.00 -7.97
CA ARG A 951 49.96 -12.86 -9.36
C ARG A 951 49.75 -11.46 -9.95
N LEU A 952 49.24 -10.48 -9.20
CA LEU A 952 49.18 -9.06 -9.63
C LEU A 952 50.55 -8.52 -10.09
N ASN A 953 51.61 -8.96 -9.42
CA ASN A 953 53.00 -8.61 -9.76
C ASN A 953 53.50 -9.18 -11.09
N GLU A 954 52.77 -10.12 -11.67
CA GLU A 954 53.11 -10.80 -12.91
C GLU A 954 52.40 -10.17 -14.12
N LEU A 955 51.51 -9.18 -13.89
CA LEU A 955 50.89 -8.42 -14.97
C LEU A 955 51.93 -7.54 -15.69
N PRO A 956 51.94 -7.52 -17.03
CA PRO A 956 52.76 -6.58 -17.79
C PRO A 956 52.24 -5.14 -17.61
N ASP A 957 53.08 -4.14 -17.87
CA ASP A 957 52.75 -2.73 -17.61
C ASP A 957 51.53 -2.22 -18.40
N ASN A 958 51.24 -2.80 -19.56
CA ASN A 958 50.06 -2.51 -20.37
C ASN A 958 48.76 -3.16 -19.82
N ALA A 959 48.85 -4.08 -18.86
CA ALA A 959 47.72 -4.76 -18.24
C ALA A 959 47.33 -4.16 -16.86
N VAL A 960 47.86 -2.97 -16.52
CA VAL A 960 47.43 -2.21 -15.33
C VAL A 960 45.91 -2.05 -15.24
N PRO A 961 45.16 -1.75 -16.33
CA PRO A 961 43.69 -1.67 -16.25
C PRO A 961 43.02 -2.97 -15.80
N VAL A 962 43.58 -4.13 -16.17
CA VAL A 962 43.08 -5.44 -15.73
C VAL A 962 43.34 -5.64 -14.24
N GLY A 963 44.53 -5.27 -13.76
CA GLY A 963 44.85 -5.30 -12.33
C GLY A 963 43.94 -4.38 -11.51
N GLN A 964 43.61 -3.20 -12.04
CA GLN A 964 42.67 -2.27 -11.39
C GLN A 964 41.25 -2.82 -11.37
N HIS A 965 40.81 -3.46 -12.45
CA HIS A 965 39.52 -4.18 -12.52
C HIS A 965 39.43 -5.28 -11.45
N TRP A 966 40.50 -6.06 -11.28
CA TRP A 966 40.56 -7.10 -10.25
C TRP A 966 40.51 -6.55 -8.83
N LEU A 967 41.30 -5.51 -8.54
CA LEU A 967 41.29 -4.85 -7.23
C LEU A 967 39.93 -4.23 -6.91
N ASN A 968 39.30 -3.57 -7.89
CA ASN A 968 37.96 -3.00 -7.74
C ASN A 968 36.92 -4.07 -7.41
N ASN A 969 36.95 -5.21 -8.11
CA ASN A 969 35.98 -6.29 -7.87
C ASN A 969 36.18 -7.02 -6.54
N LEU A 970 37.42 -7.07 -6.03
CA LEU A 970 37.71 -7.64 -4.71
C LEU A 970 37.37 -6.68 -3.56
N SER A 971 37.36 -5.37 -3.82
CA SER A 971 37.07 -4.35 -2.81
C SER A 971 35.67 -4.55 -2.20
N GLY A 972 35.63 -4.66 -0.87
CA GLY A 972 34.39 -4.92 -0.13
C GLY A 972 33.86 -6.36 -0.18
N LYS A 973 34.50 -7.28 -0.95
CA LYS A 973 34.11 -8.71 -1.00
C LYS A 973 34.98 -9.62 -0.12
N ILE A 974 36.18 -9.19 0.26
CA ILE A 974 37.16 -10.02 0.99
C ILE A 974 37.49 -9.47 2.37
N ASP A 975 37.91 -10.35 3.28
CA ASP A 975 38.24 -9.97 4.65
C ASP A 975 39.46 -9.03 4.68
N LYS A 976 39.35 -7.92 5.44
CA LYS A 976 40.44 -6.94 5.62
C LYS A 976 41.72 -7.57 6.18
N THR A 977 41.61 -8.66 6.94
CA THR A 977 42.74 -9.42 7.47
C THR A 977 43.51 -10.14 6.37
N VAL A 978 42.84 -10.59 5.31
CA VAL A 978 43.48 -11.20 4.12
C VAL A 978 44.31 -10.14 3.40
N LEU A 979 43.74 -8.97 3.10
CA LEU A 979 44.47 -7.84 2.50
C LEU A 979 45.68 -7.40 3.33
N ARG A 980 45.51 -7.27 4.66
CA ARG A 980 46.59 -6.88 5.58
C ARG A 980 47.68 -7.94 5.71
N SER A 981 47.31 -9.23 5.68
CA SER A 981 48.27 -10.33 5.69
C SER A 981 49.10 -10.35 4.41
N MET A 982 48.46 -10.19 3.24
CA MET A 982 49.15 -10.22 1.95
C MET A 982 50.09 -9.03 1.73
N ASN A 983 49.71 -7.83 2.20
CA ASN A 983 50.60 -6.67 2.21
C ASN A 983 51.92 -6.98 2.98
N LYS A 984 51.86 -7.87 3.99
CA LYS A 984 53.02 -8.29 4.77
C LYS A 984 53.79 -9.47 4.16
N THR A 985 53.13 -10.46 3.54
CA THR A 985 53.77 -11.70 3.10
C THR A 985 54.19 -11.75 1.63
N VAL A 986 53.47 -11.07 0.72
CA VAL A 986 53.70 -11.21 -0.74
C VAL A 986 54.35 -9.97 -1.36
N GLY A 987 54.28 -8.83 -0.67
CA GLY A 987 54.83 -7.55 -1.15
C GLY A 987 53.92 -6.86 -2.16
N LEU A 988 53.99 -5.53 -2.19
CA LEU A 988 53.12 -4.69 -3.01
C LEU A 988 53.43 -4.80 -4.52
N PRO A 989 52.44 -4.56 -5.40
CA PRO A 989 52.62 -4.48 -6.84
C PRO A 989 53.82 -3.59 -7.25
N LYS A 990 54.56 -3.99 -8.27
CA LYS A 990 55.63 -3.17 -8.87
C LYS A 990 55.07 -1.88 -9.49
N GLN A 991 53.88 -1.97 -10.09
CA GLN A 991 53.21 -0.84 -10.71
C GLN A 991 52.64 0.11 -9.66
N ARG A 992 53.04 1.38 -9.72
CA ARG A 992 52.69 2.42 -8.73
C ARG A 992 51.18 2.56 -8.51
N LEU A 993 50.38 2.52 -9.58
CA LEU A 993 48.92 2.65 -9.50
C LEU A 993 48.27 1.48 -8.76
N LEU A 994 48.66 0.24 -9.07
CA LEU A 994 48.13 -0.95 -8.39
C LEU A 994 48.56 -0.99 -6.91
N ARG A 995 49.79 -0.55 -6.63
CA ARG A 995 50.30 -0.41 -5.26
C ARG A 995 49.48 0.56 -4.43
N GLN A 996 49.29 1.78 -4.94
CA GLN A 996 48.54 2.81 -4.24
C GLN A 996 47.11 2.34 -3.94
N GLN A 997 46.46 1.72 -4.93
CA GLN A 997 45.10 1.21 -4.77
C GLN A 997 45.02 0.05 -3.75
N MET A 998 46.00 -0.86 -3.73
CA MET A 998 46.08 -1.91 -2.69
C MET A 998 46.32 -1.34 -1.29
N GLU A 999 47.12 -0.29 -1.16
CA GLU A 999 47.34 0.40 0.12
C GLU A 999 46.07 1.10 0.60
N GLU A 1000 45.34 1.77 -0.30
CA GLU A 1000 44.03 2.40 -0.02
C GLU A 1000 42.97 1.36 0.39
N MET A 1001 42.95 0.19 -0.25
CA MET A 1001 42.03 -0.91 0.13
C MET A 1001 42.37 -1.55 1.48
N ALA A 1002 43.63 -1.52 1.90
CA ALA A 1002 44.08 -2.11 3.17
C ALA A 1002 43.85 -1.20 4.38
N GLN A 1003 43.76 0.11 4.16
CA GLN A 1003 43.36 1.13 5.14
C GLN A 1003 41.86 0.97 5.45
#